data_AF-A0AAN9YT71-F1
#
_entry.id   AF-A0AAN9YT71-F1
#
_cell.length_a   1.000
_cell.length_b   1.000
_cell.length_c   1.000
_cell.angle_alpha   90.00
_cell.angle_beta   90.00
_cell.angle_gamma   90.00
#
_symmetry.space_group_name_H-M   'P 1'
#
loop_
_entity.id
_entity.type
_entity.pdbx_description
1 polymer ?
#
loop_
_entity_poly.entity_id
_entity_poly.type
_entity_poly.pdbx_seq_one_letter_code
_entity_poly.pdbx_strand_id
1 'polypeptide(L)'
;METGDGGVCYQNGEVVQQNHQMCDVTNEKILSMLDGKIPQATFNCKRESGFCDFQFWIDQTESFYCHLEQCESSAEFTPETNSTFYKCPDVECSCIADRMLCGADGSVDLTDFLKESVEGPAVFQCEQEGGGVNKCQFKEPSLDWMVQNIFGDEHISLECRSGECLYHTEVPGYQRPIKVINTPLIAGVIAGCSLFVVLVILVTWYLNRRQFKYGPIHLDDSDDEGIKLMMDHKPAALYFQNVAYNINGKTVLTDIQGAAHPGEITAIMGASGAGKTSFLDILARKNKRGHASGDFYINGEKVTDPEFKSVIGFVDQEDTMLPTLTVHETILTSALLRLPRAMSRAAKEQRVWEVEKQLGIFHIRDSLIGSEEGKGRGISGGEKRRVGIACELVTSPSILFLDEPTSGLDAFNAFNVIECLVTLAKTYKRTVIFTIHQPRSNIVALFDRLILLAQGQTVYSGPFSQCQEYFDTIGYSCPPGFNIADYLVDLTMHAGNTAAFDDGSLMNDVSSIGPSSTHAVKSIASFSANSTAEDSATEPSSSRSSRPSGKRKDSLKAKQDRELFTRRRNTAATAESSDAEEEIGAYKLKNQPLAAPPQIIVEDPDDLPPSAGTHLDGLVQSYKDSNISTQIYDEIVDAVAGARHANGQNGQVGDGNANGKVSAIGRGYARVGYLTQFIILSQRTWRNLYRNPLLMLTHYAIAIVLAVLSGYLFYGLTDDIPGFQNRLGLFFFLLSLFGFSTLTSLTVFASERLLFVRERANGYYSPITYFCAKVMFDMIPLRIIPPIIMGAIIYPMTGLIPDASHFFTFMLVLVLFNLAAAAICLFIGIVCRDGSVANLIGSLVMLFSLLFAGLLLNHNAIPDAALWLQSLSIFHYGFEALIVNEVVKLTLVDKKYGLDITVPGAAILSSFGFDNAAKWMDIINLGIFAAVFVVLAFAAMHFLLVEKR
;
A
#
# COMPACT_ATOMS: atom_id res chain seq x y z
N MET A 1 -14.46 -30.76 33.80
CA MET A 1 -15.03 -29.40 33.70
C MET A 1 -13.95 -28.51 33.09
N GLU A 2 -14.00 -28.23 31.79
CA GLU A 2 -12.91 -27.61 31.01
C GLU A 2 -13.36 -26.45 30.09
N THR A 3 -14.51 -25.81 30.28
CA THR A 3 -14.94 -24.74 29.36
C THR A 3 -14.43 -23.34 29.70
N GLY A 4 -13.94 -23.04 30.90
CA GLY A 4 -13.23 -21.77 31.18
C GLY A 4 -14.01 -20.45 30.91
N ASP A 5 -15.32 -20.52 30.65
CA ASP A 5 -16.10 -19.42 30.09
C ASP A 5 -16.77 -18.56 31.15
N GLY A 6 -16.05 -17.56 31.70
CA GLY A 6 -16.63 -16.53 32.58
C GLY A 6 -17.31 -17.03 33.86
N GLY A 7 -17.29 -18.35 34.06
CA GLY A 7 -17.81 -19.07 35.19
C GLY A 7 -16.80 -19.06 36.30
N VAL A 8 -17.24 -18.66 37.47
CA VAL A 8 -16.50 -18.78 38.71
C VAL A 8 -17.03 -19.99 39.46
N CYS A 9 -16.11 -20.77 40.03
CA CYS A 9 -16.48 -21.84 40.94
C CYS A 9 -16.85 -21.20 42.28
N TYR A 10 -18.14 -21.13 42.58
CA TYR A 10 -18.66 -20.67 43.85
C TYR A 10 -18.55 -21.80 44.89
N GLN A 11 -17.87 -21.54 46.00
CA GLN A 11 -17.49 -22.56 46.98
C GLN A 11 -18.06 -22.31 48.38
N ASN A 12 -18.96 -21.35 48.56
CA ASN A 12 -19.45 -20.98 49.90
C ASN A 12 -20.64 -21.84 50.38
N GLY A 13 -20.88 -23.00 49.76
CA GLY A 13 -21.87 -23.98 50.24
C GLY A 13 -23.34 -23.64 50.03
N GLU A 14 -23.74 -22.41 49.69
CA GLU A 14 -25.13 -22.05 49.37
C GLU A 14 -25.48 -22.47 47.93
N VAL A 15 -26.68 -22.99 47.70
CA VAL A 15 -27.14 -23.35 46.35
C VAL A 15 -27.75 -22.14 45.64
N VAL A 16 -27.25 -21.83 44.45
CA VAL A 16 -27.80 -20.77 43.60
C VAL A 16 -28.63 -21.37 42.45
N GLN A 17 -28.08 -22.35 41.73
CA GLN A 17 -28.73 -23.18 40.71
C GLN A 17 -28.60 -24.68 41.07
N GLN A 18 -27.37 -25.21 41.13
CA GLN A 18 -27.02 -26.59 41.45
C GLN A 18 -25.72 -26.66 42.27
N ASN A 19 -25.81 -27.07 43.53
CA ASN A 19 -24.65 -27.18 44.42
C ASN A 19 -24.24 -28.64 44.61
N HIS A 20 -22.97 -28.93 44.37
CA HIS A 20 -22.38 -30.25 44.60
C HIS A 20 -21.35 -30.16 45.72
N GLN A 21 -21.51 -30.98 46.75
CA GLN A 21 -20.57 -31.10 47.85
C GLN A 21 -20.02 -32.53 47.96
N MET A 22 -18.70 -32.64 48.02
CA MET A 22 -17.99 -33.88 48.31
C MET A 22 -17.36 -33.77 49.70
N CYS A 23 -17.60 -34.75 50.55
CA CYS A 23 -17.28 -34.71 51.97
C CYS A 23 -16.51 -35.93 52.44
N ASP A 24 -15.51 -35.71 53.28
CA ASP A 24 -14.84 -36.77 54.02
C ASP A 24 -15.47 -36.87 55.42
N VAL A 25 -15.74 -38.09 55.90
CA VAL A 25 -16.35 -38.30 57.22
C VAL A 25 -15.27 -38.20 58.29
N THR A 26 -15.49 -37.35 59.30
CA THR A 26 -14.46 -37.01 60.31
C THR A 26 -14.67 -37.63 61.68
N ASN A 27 -15.78 -38.31 61.91
CA ASN A 27 -16.07 -39.05 63.14
C ASN A 27 -14.97 -40.10 63.43
N GLU A 28 -14.18 -39.90 64.49
CA GLU A 28 -13.05 -40.78 64.85
C GLU A 28 -13.48 -42.24 65.06
N LYS A 29 -14.67 -42.45 65.64
CA LYS A 29 -15.17 -43.80 65.93
C LYS A 29 -15.65 -44.51 64.67
N ILE A 30 -16.31 -43.80 63.75
CA ILE A 30 -16.66 -44.34 62.42
C ILE A 30 -15.40 -44.74 61.66
N LEU A 31 -14.37 -43.89 61.67
CA LEU A 31 -13.08 -44.17 61.03
C LEU A 31 -12.38 -45.39 61.64
N SER A 32 -12.43 -45.55 62.96
CA SER A 32 -11.81 -46.70 63.65
C SER A 32 -12.51 -48.04 63.39
N MET A 33 -13.83 -48.02 63.18
CA MET A 33 -14.63 -49.23 62.95
C MET A 33 -14.54 -49.75 61.51
N LEU A 34 -14.10 -48.91 60.58
CA LEU A 34 -13.99 -49.24 59.17
C LEU A 34 -12.60 -49.79 58.77
N ASP A 35 -11.71 -50.08 59.72
CA ASP A 35 -10.44 -50.82 59.53
C ASP A 35 -9.60 -50.36 58.32
N GLY A 36 -9.49 -49.04 58.13
CA GLY A 36 -8.68 -48.45 57.05
C GLY A 36 -9.41 -48.23 55.72
N LYS A 37 -10.71 -48.56 55.62
CA LYS A 37 -11.58 -48.15 54.51
C LYS A 37 -11.95 -46.67 54.66
N ILE A 38 -12.08 -45.95 53.56
CA ILE A 38 -12.29 -44.49 53.54
C ILE A 38 -13.80 -44.19 53.40
N PRO A 39 -14.48 -43.70 54.46
CA PRO A 39 -15.85 -43.23 54.36
C PRO A 39 -15.93 -41.81 53.78
N GLN A 40 -16.82 -41.61 52.80
CA GLN A 40 -17.10 -40.32 52.18
C GLN A 40 -18.60 -40.11 52.04
N ALA A 41 -19.03 -38.87 51.92
CA ALA A 41 -20.42 -38.52 51.65
C ALA A 41 -20.51 -37.50 50.51
N THR A 42 -21.56 -37.59 49.70
CA THR A 42 -21.91 -36.57 48.73
C THR A 42 -23.23 -35.91 49.12
N PHE A 43 -23.29 -34.59 48.99
CA PHE A 43 -24.52 -33.82 49.16
C PHE A 43 -24.74 -32.95 47.91
N ASN A 44 -25.83 -33.20 47.21
CA ASN A 44 -26.16 -32.49 45.97
C ASN A 44 -27.53 -31.83 46.11
N CYS A 45 -27.68 -30.56 45.71
CA CYS A 45 -28.96 -29.85 45.83
C CYS A 45 -29.26 -29.03 44.57
N LYS A 46 -30.53 -29.02 44.15
CA LYS A 46 -31.04 -28.18 43.07
C LYS A 46 -32.02 -27.14 43.59
N ARG A 47 -31.76 -25.85 43.31
CA ARG A 47 -32.59 -24.72 43.78
C ARG A 47 -34.01 -24.77 43.23
N GLU A 48 -34.16 -25.02 41.93
CA GLU A 48 -35.44 -24.91 41.21
C GLU A 48 -36.45 -25.99 41.64
N SER A 49 -35.98 -27.22 41.86
CA SER A 49 -36.83 -28.35 42.26
C SER A 49 -36.93 -28.53 43.78
N GLY A 50 -36.09 -27.87 44.58
CA GLY A 50 -36.02 -28.09 46.04
C GLY A 50 -35.63 -29.51 46.43
N PHE A 51 -34.95 -30.23 45.53
CA PHE A 51 -34.56 -31.63 45.69
C PHE A 51 -33.07 -31.71 46.02
N CYS A 52 -32.74 -32.48 47.06
CA CYS A 52 -31.38 -32.74 47.47
C CYS A 52 -31.13 -34.24 47.65
N ASP A 53 -29.90 -34.68 47.42
CA ASP A 53 -29.46 -36.06 47.59
C ASP A 53 -28.30 -36.11 48.57
N PHE A 54 -28.40 -37.01 49.55
CA PHE A 54 -27.29 -37.38 50.42
C PHE A 54 -26.89 -38.82 50.13
N GLN A 55 -25.64 -39.09 49.78
CA GLN A 55 -25.17 -40.45 49.52
C GLN A 55 -23.94 -40.74 50.35
N PHE A 56 -23.87 -41.96 50.91
CA PHE A 56 -22.77 -42.40 51.75
C PHE A 56 -21.95 -43.47 51.04
N TRP A 57 -20.64 -43.30 51.03
CA TRP A 57 -19.67 -44.08 50.27
C TRP A 57 -18.63 -44.68 51.21
N ILE A 58 -18.19 -45.90 50.93
CA ILE A 58 -17.05 -46.54 51.58
C ILE A 58 -16.15 -47.08 50.47
N ASP A 59 -14.88 -46.66 50.43
CA ASP A 59 -13.91 -47.03 49.38
C ASP A 59 -14.46 -46.84 47.95
N GLN A 60 -15.08 -45.68 47.68
CA GLN A 60 -15.69 -45.34 46.39
C GLN A 60 -16.89 -46.21 45.98
N THR A 61 -17.40 -47.05 46.89
CA THR A 61 -18.63 -47.80 46.70
C THR A 61 -19.76 -47.20 47.55
N GLU A 62 -20.83 -46.79 46.88
CA GLU A 62 -22.05 -46.30 47.52
C GLU A 62 -22.66 -47.41 48.37
N SER A 63 -22.98 -47.06 49.61
CA SER A 63 -23.58 -47.98 50.60
C SER A 63 -25.08 -47.71 50.68
N PHE A 64 -25.46 -46.48 50.99
CA PHE A 64 -26.86 -46.05 51.01
C PHE A 64 -26.98 -44.60 50.54
N TYR A 65 -28.19 -44.22 50.14
CA TYR A 65 -28.52 -42.85 49.78
C TYR A 65 -29.85 -42.44 50.38
N CYS A 66 -30.06 -41.14 50.50
CA CYS A 66 -31.27 -40.52 50.96
C CYS A 66 -31.67 -39.42 49.99
N HIS A 67 -32.91 -39.49 49.50
CA HIS A 67 -33.55 -38.43 48.76
C HIS A 67 -34.22 -37.49 49.75
N LEU A 68 -33.94 -36.19 49.61
CA LEU A 68 -34.47 -35.13 50.45
C LEU A 68 -35.32 -34.21 49.58
N GLU A 69 -36.59 -34.07 49.94
CA GLU A 69 -37.54 -33.26 49.19
C GLU A 69 -37.92 -32.00 49.97
N GLN A 70 -38.42 -30.99 49.24
CA GLN A 70 -38.89 -29.72 49.79
C GLN A 70 -37.84 -28.99 50.66
N CYS A 71 -36.57 -29.10 50.27
CA CYS A 71 -35.46 -28.52 51.01
C CYS A 71 -35.42 -27.00 50.90
N GLU A 72 -35.36 -26.32 52.05
CA GLU A 72 -35.09 -24.88 52.15
C GLU A 72 -33.61 -24.64 52.48
N SER A 73 -32.92 -23.85 51.66
CA SER A 73 -31.54 -23.44 51.87
C SER A 73 -31.44 -21.99 52.34
N SER A 74 -30.60 -21.72 53.34
CA SER A 74 -30.25 -20.38 53.81
C SER A 74 -28.76 -20.28 54.13
N ALA A 75 -28.21 -19.06 54.08
CA ALA A 75 -26.81 -18.81 54.38
C ALA A 75 -26.66 -17.50 55.16
N GLU A 76 -25.74 -17.50 56.12
CA GLU A 76 -25.31 -16.30 56.85
C GLU A 76 -23.81 -16.10 56.67
N PHE A 77 -23.45 -14.94 56.11
CA PHE A 77 -22.07 -14.56 55.82
C PHE A 77 -21.61 -13.49 56.82
N THR A 78 -20.69 -13.84 57.70
CA THR A 78 -19.99 -12.89 58.58
C THR A 78 -18.56 -12.67 58.07
N PRO A 79 -17.86 -11.59 58.51
CA PRO A 79 -16.48 -11.35 58.08
C PRO A 79 -15.49 -12.47 58.43
N GLU A 80 -15.84 -13.34 59.39
CA GLU A 80 -14.97 -14.38 59.93
C GLU A 80 -15.47 -15.79 59.59
N THR A 81 -16.79 -16.00 59.49
CA THR A 81 -17.41 -17.30 59.20
C THR A 81 -18.53 -17.21 58.16
N ASN A 82 -18.55 -18.16 57.22
CA ASN A 82 -19.69 -18.41 56.34
C ASN A 82 -20.43 -19.64 56.85
N SER A 83 -21.73 -19.51 57.14
CA SER A 83 -22.55 -20.63 57.57
C SER A 83 -23.68 -20.88 56.57
N THR A 84 -23.95 -22.15 56.30
CA THR A 84 -25.02 -22.57 55.38
C THR A 84 -25.88 -23.63 56.05
N PHE A 85 -27.17 -23.56 55.78
CA PHE A 85 -28.19 -24.38 56.43
C PHE A 85 -29.18 -24.88 55.38
N TYR A 86 -29.35 -26.19 55.32
CA TYR A 86 -30.35 -26.87 54.52
C TYR A 86 -31.32 -27.59 55.46
N LYS A 87 -32.61 -27.32 55.31
CA LYS A 87 -33.67 -27.97 56.09
C LYS A 87 -34.63 -28.67 55.14
N CYS A 88 -34.71 -29.98 55.26
CA CYS A 88 -35.53 -30.82 54.39
C CYS A 88 -36.59 -31.53 55.24
N PRO A 89 -37.89 -31.26 55.03
CA PRO A 89 -38.97 -31.89 55.79
C PRO A 89 -39.08 -33.39 55.54
N ASP A 90 -39.00 -33.77 54.26
CA ASP A 90 -39.28 -35.13 53.79
C ASP A 90 -37.97 -35.81 53.38
N VAL A 91 -37.72 -37.01 53.92
CA VAL A 91 -36.50 -37.78 53.66
C VAL A 91 -36.87 -39.24 53.41
N GLU A 92 -36.35 -39.81 52.33
CA GLU A 92 -36.50 -41.23 52.00
C GLU A 92 -35.12 -41.84 51.76
N CYS A 93 -34.71 -42.79 52.62
CA CYS A 93 -33.42 -43.46 52.52
C CYS A 93 -33.55 -44.89 51.98
N SER A 94 -32.53 -45.35 51.26
CA SER A 94 -32.45 -46.70 50.70
C SER A 94 -31.03 -47.26 50.77
N CYS A 95 -30.92 -48.52 51.20
CA CYS A 95 -29.68 -49.29 51.21
C CYS A 95 -29.46 -49.98 49.86
N ILE A 96 -28.20 -50.05 49.41
CA ILE A 96 -27.81 -50.88 48.27
C ILE A 96 -27.40 -52.25 48.80
N ALA A 97 -28.10 -53.30 48.38
CA ALA A 97 -27.86 -54.67 48.86
C ALA A 97 -26.42 -55.14 48.62
N ASP A 98 -25.93 -56.02 49.51
CA ASP A 98 -24.59 -56.61 49.50
C ASP A 98 -23.45 -55.58 49.64
N ARG A 99 -23.73 -54.39 50.18
CA ARG A 99 -22.73 -53.36 50.47
C ARG A 99 -22.41 -53.29 51.96
N MET A 100 -21.25 -52.72 52.30
CA MET A 100 -20.90 -52.42 53.68
C MET A 100 -21.98 -51.53 54.29
N LEU A 101 -22.43 -51.84 55.51
CA LEU A 101 -23.58 -51.19 56.16
C LEU A 101 -24.97 -51.61 55.63
N CYS A 102 -25.03 -52.44 54.57
CA CYS A 102 -26.25 -52.86 53.88
C CYS A 102 -26.19 -54.35 53.47
N GLY A 103 -25.84 -55.22 54.43
CA GLY A 103 -25.91 -56.68 54.25
C GLY A 103 -24.63 -57.38 53.79
N ALA A 104 -23.50 -56.68 53.62
CA ALA A 104 -22.21 -57.34 53.36
C ALA A 104 -21.66 -58.09 54.58
N ASP A 105 -21.07 -59.26 54.35
CA ASP A 105 -20.48 -60.12 55.38
C ASP A 105 -19.45 -59.37 56.24
N GLY A 106 -19.66 -59.36 57.56
CA GLY A 106 -18.80 -58.67 58.53
C GLY A 106 -19.14 -57.19 58.75
N SER A 107 -20.28 -56.70 58.25
CA SER A 107 -20.79 -55.35 58.52
C SER A 107 -22.19 -55.38 59.17
N VAL A 108 -22.55 -54.29 59.85
CA VAL A 108 -23.91 -54.10 60.40
C VAL A 108 -24.88 -53.87 59.24
N ASP A 109 -26.06 -54.50 59.21
CA ASP A 109 -27.04 -54.25 58.15
C ASP A 109 -28.07 -53.20 58.59
N LEU A 110 -28.11 -52.08 57.89
CA LEU A 110 -28.99 -50.94 58.16
C LEU A 110 -30.23 -50.91 57.24
N THR A 111 -30.44 -51.93 56.40
CA THR A 111 -31.47 -51.91 55.34
C THR A 111 -32.87 -51.64 55.88
N ASP A 112 -33.32 -52.39 56.89
CA ASP A 112 -34.66 -52.21 57.47
C ASP A 112 -34.75 -50.89 58.26
N PHE A 113 -33.67 -50.52 58.93
CA PHE A 113 -33.60 -49.29 59.73
C PHE A 113 -33.74 -48.04 58.87
N LEU A 114 -32.96 -47.92 57.79
CA LEU A 114 -33.00 -46.77 56.88
C LEU A 114 -34.35 -46.61 56.19
N LYS A 115 -35.05 -47.72 55.93
CA LYS A 115 -36.32 -47.71 55.23
C LYS A 115 -37.52 -47.41 56.13
N GLU A 116 -37.50 -47.91 57.37
CA GLU A 116 -38.67 -47.83 58.27
C GLU A 116 -38.56 -46.74 59.34
N SER A 117 -37.34 -46.28 59.66
CA SER A 117 -37.12 -45.37 60.80
C SER A 117 -36.73 -43.95 60.38
N VAL A 118 -36.26 -43.73 59.16
CA VAL A 118 -35.79 -42.42 58.68
C VAL A 118 -36.89 -41.76 57.84
N GLU A 119 -37.62 -40.82 58.44
CA GLU A 119 -38.70 -40.07 57.77
C GLU A 119 -38.44 -38.56 57.73
N GLY A 120 -37.40 -38.05 58.41
CA GLY A 120 -37.08 -36.63 58.54
C GLY A 120 -37.66 -35.97 59.81
N PRO A 121 -37.46 -34.66 60.01
CA PRO A 121 -36.76 -33.73 59.12
C PRO A 121 -35.24 -33.85 59.21
N ALA A 122 -34.56 -33.76 58.07
CA ALA A 122 -33.10 -33.70 58.01
C ALA A 122 -32.58 -32.26 57.93
N VAL A 123 -31.45 -32.04 58.59
CA VAL A 123 -30.71 -30.77 58.58
C VAL A 123 -29.27 -31.02 58.14
N PHE A 124 -28.83 -30.30 57.12
CA PHE A 124 -27.43 -30.28 56.70
C PHE A 124 -26.88 -28.87 56.92
N GLN A 125 -25.97 -28.74 57.88
CA GLN A 125 -25.41 -27.46 58.31
C GLN A 125 -23.90 -27.46 58.07
N CYS A 126 -23.37 -26.41 57.45
CA CYS A 126 -21.93 -26.25 57.25
C CYS A 126 -21.42 -24.90 57.76
N GLU A 127 -20.21 -24.90 58.28
CA GLU A 127 -19.48 -23.70 58.70
C GLU A 127 -18.09 -23.66 58.05
N GLN A 128 -17.74 -22.51 57.48
CA GLN A 128 -16.49 -22.28 56.78
C GLN A 128 -15.74 -21.10 57.41
N GLU A 129 -14.54 -21.36 57.91
CA GLU A 129 -13.63 -20.37 58.48
C GLU A 129 -12.54 -20.02 57.45
N GLY A 130 -12.33 -18.74 57.14
CA GLY A 130 -11.19 -18.27 56.35
C GLY A 130 -11.07 -18.81 54.91
N GLY A 131 -12.18 -19.25 54.29
CA GLY A 131 -12.17 -19.83 52.94
C GLY A 131 -11.58 -21.24 52.85
N GLY A 132 -11.47 -21.95 53.98
CA GLY A 132 -11.01 -23.34 54.06
C GLY A 132 -12.08 -24.37 53.68
N VAL A 133 -11.91 -25.61 54.13
CA VAL A 133 -12.92 -26.68 53.99
C VAL A 133 -14.16 -26.37 54.84
N ASN A 134 -15.34 -26.77 54.36
CA ASN A 134 -16.60 -26.58 55.07
C ASN A 134 -16.74 -27.68 56.14
N LYS A 135 -16.77 -27.32 57.41
CA LYS A 135 -17.09 -28.25 58.50
C LYS A 135 -18.60 -28.43 58.53
N CYS A 136 -19.08 -29.59 58.09
CA CYS A 136 -20.49 -29.88 57.92
C CYS A 136 -20.99 -30.93 58.91
N GLN A 137 -22.30 -30.91 59.17
CA GLN A 137 -23.00 -31.85 60.03
C GLN A 137 -24.31 -32.24 59.35
N PHE A 138 -24.54 -33.54 59.21
CA PHE A 138 -25.82 -34.09 58.79
C PHE A 138 -26.55 -34.62 60.02
N LYS A 139 -27.78 -34.14 60.24
CA LYS A 139 -28.62 -34.45 61.40
C LYS A 139 -29.97 -34.95 60.94
N GLU A 140 -30.38 -36.08 61.47
CA GLU A 140 -31.73 -36.63 61.34
C GLU A 140 -32.02 -37.44 62.61
N PRO A 141 -33.18 -37.26 63.26
CA PRO A 141 -33.43 -37.81 64.60
C PRO A 141 -33.15 -39.31 64.77
N SER A 142 -33.55 -40.14 63.81
CA SER A 142 -33.36 -41.60 63.88
C SER A 142 -31.90 -41.98 63.60
N LEU A 143 -31.28 -41.41 62.58
CA LEU A 143 -29.87 -41.59 62.25
C LEU A 143 -28.96 -41.11 63.37
N ASP A 144 -29.24 -39.97 63.99
CA ASP A 144 -28.47 -39.43 65.12
C ASP A 144 -28.57 -40.38 66.32
N TRP A 145 -29.77 -40.93 66.60
CA TRP A 145 -29.94 -41.95 67.62
C TRP A 145 -29.12 -43.21 67.33
N MET A 146 -29.11 -43.67 66.07
CA MET A 146 -28.29 -44.81 65.65
C MET A 146 -26.80 -44.50 65.80
N VAL A 147 -26.36 -43.32 65.35
CA VAL A 147 -24.97 -42.90 65.41
C VAL A 147 -24.50 -42.79 66.86
N GLN A 148 -25.34 -42.30 67.76
CA GLN A 148 -25.03 -42.22 69.18
C GLN A 148 -24.92 -43.60 69.84
N ASN A 149 -25.80 -44.54 69.51
CA ASN A 149 -25.82 -45.86 70.17
C ASN A 149 -24.82 -46.87 69.57
N ILE A 150 -24.56 -46.79 68.27
CA ILE A 150 -23.64 -47.70 67.56
C ILE A 150 -22.23 -47.12 67.52
N PHE A 151 -22.10 -45.87 67.10
CA PHE A 151 -20.80 -45.24 66.88
C PHE A 151 -20.40 -44.33 68.04
N GLY A 152 -21.31 -43.91 68.93
CA GLY A 152 -20.97 -43.11 70.11
C GLY A 152 -20.73 -41.62 69.84
N ASP A 153 -21.21 -41.09 68.72
CA ASP A 153 -21.14 -39.68 68.33
C ASP A 153 -22.56 -39.10 68.22
N GLU A 154 -22.74 -37.79 68.42
CA GLU A 154 -24.10 -37.19 68.41
C GLU A 154 -24.72 -37.08 67.02
N HIS A 155 -23.89 -36.93 65.97
CA HIS A 155 -24.30 -36.72 64.58
C HIS A 155 -23.15 -37.07 63.63
N ILE A 156 -23.45 -37.13 62.33
CA ILE A 156 -22.43 -37.35 61.29
C ILE A 156 -21.71 -36.02 61.03
N SER A 157 -20.43 -35.97 61.38
CA SER A 157 -19.53 -34.84 61.14
C SER A 157 -18.71 -35.06 59.88
N LEU A 158 -18.62 -34.03 59.06
CA LEU A 158 -18.12 -34.08 57.69
C LEU A 158 -17.18 -32.90 57.42
N GLU A 159 -16.15 -33.11 56.62
CA GLU A 159 -15.36 -32.04 56.01
C GLU A 159 -15.64 -32.00 54.51
N CYS A 160 -16.38 -30.99 54.07
CA CYS A 160 -16.90 -30.88 52.72
C CYS A 160 -16.18 -29.83 51.88
N ARG A 161 -16.14 -30.09 50.58
CA ARG A 161 -15.81 -29.11 49.54
C ARG A 161 -17.03 -28.94 48.65
N SER A 162 -17.66 -27.77 48.73
CA SER A 162 -18.76 -27.39 47.83
C SER A 162 -18.24 -26.73 46.56
N GLY A 163 -18.94 -26.93 45.46
CA GLY A 163 -18.67 -26.27 44.21
C GLY A 163 -19.93 -26.14 43.36
N GLU A 164 -20.16 -24.93 42.88
CA GLU A 164 -21.15 -24.62 41.86
C GLU A 164 -20.52 -23.75 40.77
N CYS A 165 -20.89 -23.96 39.51
CA CYS A 165 -20.44 -23.13 38.39
C CYS A 165 -21.43 -21.99 38.15
N LEU A 166 -21.05 -20.75 38.48
CA LEU A 166 -21.88 -19.55 38.30
C LEU A 166 -21.19 -18.55 37.40
N TYR A 167 -21.92 -17.70 36.69
CA TYR A 167 -21.29 -16.50 36.13
C TYR A 167 -20.82 -15.58 37.25
N HIS A 168 -19.74 -14.83 37.03
CA HIS A 168 -19.20 -13.89 38.03
C HIS A 168 -20.27 -12.90 38.56
N THR A 169 -21.28 -12.59 37.76
CA THR A 169 -22.38 -11.69 38.11
C THR A 169 -23.50 -12.35 38.92
N GLU A 170 -23.54 -13.68 38.94
CA GLU A 170 -24.54 -14.49 39.66
C GLU A 170 -24.06 -14.89 41.06
N VAL A 171 -22.80 -14.59 41.40
CA VAL A 171 -22.26 -14.84 42.74
C VAL A 171 -23.02 -14.01 43.79
N PRO A 172 -23.55 -14.66 44.85
CA PRO A 172 -24.17 -13.97 45.98
C PRO A 172 -23.24 -12.90 46.57
N GLY A 173 -23.76 -11.68 46.75
CA GLY A 173 -22.99 -10.54 47.27
C GLY A 173 -22.27 -9.69 46.20
N TYR A 174 -22.35 -10.04 44.91
CA TYR A 174 -21.85 -9.18 43.83
C TYR A 174 -22.63 -7.85 43.78
N GLN A 175 -21.96 -6.75 44.13
CA GLN A 175 -22.50 -5.41 43.97
C GLN A 175 -22.04 -4.79 42.66
N ARG A 176 -23.01 -4.27 41.90
CA ARG A 176 -22.73 -3.63 40.61
C ARG A 176 -21.92 -2.35 40.82
N PRO A 177 -20.79 -2.17 40.13
CA PRO A 177 -20.09 -0.88 40.15
C PRO A 177 -21.00 0.19 39.54
N ILE A 178 -21.35 1.21 40.32
CA ILE A 178 -22.16 2.32 39.83
C ILE A 178 -21.31 3.14 38.85
N LYS A 179 -21.76 3.23 37.60
CA LYS A 179 -21.10 4.04 36.56
C LYS A 179 -21.29 5.52 36.89
N VAL A 180 -20.28 6.15 37.48
CA VAL A 180 -20.27 7.60 37.69
C VAL A 180 -19.62 8.26 36.47
N ILE A 181 -20.42 9.02 35.70
CA ILE A 181 -19.90 9.78 34.57
C ILE A 181 -19.09 10.96 35.11
N ASN A 182 -17.76 10.87 34.96
CA ASN A 182 -16.83 11.91 35.39
C ASN A 182 -16.80 13.05 34.35
N THR A 183 -17.77 13.96 34.43
CA THR A 183 -17.81 15.19 33.62
C THR A 183 -16.52 16.03 33.63
N PRO A 184 -15.75 16.18 34.73
CA PRO A 184 -14.46 16.88 34.67
C PRO A 184 -13.39 16.12 33.89
N LEU A 185 -13.42 14.78 33.89
CA LEU A 185 -12.49 13.95 33.13
C LEU A 185 -12.78 14.08 31.62
N ILE A 186 -14.06 14.07 31.24
CA ILE A 186 -14.48 14.30 29.85
C ILE A 186 -14.00 15.67 29.34
N ALA A 187 -14.27 16.73 30.11
CA ALA A 187 -13.83 18.08 29.77
C ALA A 187 -12.30 18.18 29.67
N GLY A 188 -11.57 17.51 30.58
CA GLY A 188 -10.11 17.42 30.57
C GLY A 188 -9.56 16.71 29.34
N VAL A 189 -10.16 15.59 28.92
CA VAL A 189 -9.71 14.83 27.74
C VAL A 189 -9.99 15.60 26.44
N ILE A 190 -11.17 16.22 26.32
CA ILE A 190 -11.51 17.06 25.15
C ILE A 190 -10.55 18.26 25.07
N ALA A 191 -10.29 18.93 26.20
CA ALA A 191 -9.34 20.03 26.26
C ALA A 191 -7.91 19.56 25.91
N GLY A 192 -7.49 18.40 26.43
CA GLY A 192 -6.18 17.80 26.14
C GLY A 192 -6.00 17.46 24.66
N CYS A 193 -6.99 16.82 24.02
CA CYS A 193 -6.96 16.50 22.60
C CYS A 193 -6.98 17.77 21.73
N SER A 194 -7.77 18.77 22.12
CA SER A 194 -7.82 20.06 21.42
C SER A 194 -6.49 20.82 21.54
N LEU A 195 -5.87 20.81 22.73
CA LEU A 195 -4.56 21.40 22.96
C LEU A 195 -3.47 20.65 22.19
N PHE A 196 -3.55 19.32 22.09
CA PHE A 196 -2.65 18.53 21.24
C PHE A 196 -2.73 18.98 19.78
N VAL A 197 -3.93 19.18 19.22
CA VAL A 197 -4.07 19.67 17.85
C VAL A 197 -3.52 21.09 17.70
N VAL A 198 -3.79 21.98 18.65
CA VAL A 198 -3.21 23.34 18.65
C VAL A 198 -1.69 23.28 18.74
N LEU A 199 -1.12 22.40 19.56
CA LEU A 199 0.32 22.18 19.66
C LEU A 199 0.89 21.63 18.36
N VAL A 200 0.23 20.67 17.71
CA VAL A 200 0.62 20.18 16.38
C VAL A 200 0.58 21.32 15.37
N ILE A 201 -0.44 22.18 15.37
CA ILE A 201 -0.52 23.36 14.50
C ILE A 201 0.63 24.34 14.79
N LEU A 202 0.88 24.66 16.05
CA LEU A 202 1.95 25.59 16.45
C LEU A 202 3.34 25.04 16.14
N VAL A 203 3.59 23.76 16.38
CA VAL A 203 4.82 23.06 15.99
C VAL A 203 4.94 23.02 14.46
N THR A 204 3.84 22.79 13.75
CA THR A 204 3.77 22.81 12.28
C THR A 204 4.00 24.19 11.69
N TRP A 205 3.58 25.23 12.39
CA TRP A 205 3.86 26.60 12.00
C TRP A 205 5.30 26.99 12.35
N TYR A 206 5.80 26.55 13.51
CA TYR A 206 7.13 26.84 14.02
C TYR A 206 8.25 26.23 13.18
N LEU A 207 8.21 24.92 12.89
CA LEU A 207 9.27 24.30 12.06
C LEU A 207 9.13 24.70 10.58
N ASN A 208 7.95 25.07 10.08
CA ASN A 208 7.78 25.61 8.73
C ASN A 208 8.41 27.02 8.60
N ARG A 209 8.36 27.82 9.66
CA ARG A 209 9.06 29.12 9.71
C ARG A 209 10.54 29.02 10.05
N ARG A 210 10.99 27.94 10.67
CA ARG A 210 12.43 27.69 10.87
C ARG A 210 13.08 27.28 9.55
N GLN A 211 13.64 28.26 8.85
CA GLN A 211 14.74 27.97 7.94
C GLN A 211 15.96 27.59 8.78
N PHE A 212 16.38 26.32 8.72
CA PHE A 212 17.66 25.91 9.27
C PHE A 212 18.77 26.64 8.50
N LYS A 213 19.26 27.75 9.07
CA LYS A 213 20.52 28.35 8.64
C LYS A 213 21.62 27.39 9.08
N TYR A 214 22.07 26.54 8.15
CA TYR A 214 23.35 25.86 8.32
C TYR A 214 24.42 26.96 8.41
N GLY A 215 25.13 27.01 9.54
CA GLY A 215 26.28 27.89 9.72
C GLY A 215 27.39 27.57 8.72
N PRO A 216 28.36 28.46 8.53
CA PRO A 216 29.51 28.18 7.68
C PRO A 216 30.21 26.90 8.18
N ILE A 217 30.27 25.90 7.30
CA ILE A 217 30.91 24.61 7.57
C ILE A 217 32.42 24.85 7.60
N HIS A 218 33.06 24.57 8.73
CA HIS A 218 34.52 24.55 8.84
C HIS A 218 34.99 23.18 8.31
N LEU A 219 35.69 23.19 7.18
CA LEU A 219 36.34 22.00 6.63
C LEU A 219 37.64 21.78 7.39
N ASP A 220 37.82 20.58 7.94
CA ASP A 220 39.09 20.14 8.51
C ASP A 220 39.96 19.63 7.36
N ASP A 221 41.20 20.11 7.24
CA ASP A 221 42.09 19.90 6.07
C ASP A 221 42.50 18.42 5.86
N SER A 222 42.12 17.50 6.76
CA SER A 222 42.39 16.06 6.67
C SER A 222 41.42 15.28 5.76
N ASP A 223 40.26 15.85 5.39
CA ASP A 223 39.22 15.20 4.56
C ASP A 223 39.47 15.33 3.03
N ASP A 224 40.58 15.96 2.64
CA ASP A 224 40.86 16.45 1.28
C ASP A 224 41.16 15.33 0.26
N GLU A 225 41.63 14.16 0.70
CA GLU A 225 41.91 13.02 -0.21
C GLU A 225 40.63 12.37 -0.76
N GLY A 226 39.56 12.28 0.05
CA GLY A 226 38.27 11.74 -0.39
C GLY A 226 37.51 12.67 -1.34
N ILE A 227 37.77 13.97 -1.23
CA ILE A 227 37.22 15.01 -2.10
C ILE A 227 37.92 14.98 -3.47
N LYS A 228 39.27 14.93 -3.50
CA LYS A 228 40.06 14.85 -4.74
C LYS A 228 39.76 13.62 -5.59
N LEU A 229 39.48 12.46 -4.97
CA LEU A 229 39.21 11.21 -5.71
C LEU A 229 37.89 11.21 -6.51
N MET A 230 36.99 12.16 -6.22
CA MET A 230 35.68 12.31 -6.90
C MET A 230 35.60 13.56 -7.78
N MET A 231 36.61 14.44 -7.69
CA MET A 231 36.70 15.67 -8.50
C MET A 231 37.10 15.38 -9.96
N ASP A 232 37.90 14.35 -10.21
CA ASP A 232 38.34 14.00 -11.56
C ASP A 232 37.54 12.82 -12.10
N HIS A 233 36.40 13.11 -12.75
CA HIS A 233 35.83 12.12 -13.67
C HIS A 233 36.85 11.92 -14.81
N LYS A 234 37.22 10.67 -15.10
CA LYS A 234 38.10 10.40 -16.23
C LYS A 234 37.31 10.64 -17.52
N PRO A 235 37.80 11.49 -18.45
CA PRO A 235 37.18 11.64 -19.76
C PRO A 235 37.02 10.28 -20.44
N ALA A 236 35.83 9.99 -20.96
CA ALA A 236 35.50 8.68 -21.53
C ALA A 236 34.77 8.83 -22.86
N ALA A 237 35.34 8.31 -23.94
CA ALA A 237 34.70 8.22 -25.24
C ALA A 237 33.83 6.96 -25.31
N LEU A 238 32.67 7.06 -25.95
CA LEU A 238 31.76 5.95 -26.21
C LEU A 238 31.77 5.61 -27.70
N TYR A 239 32.07 4.35 -28.02
CA TYR A 239 32.02 3.81 -29.36
C TYR A 239 31.02 2.66 -29.41
N PHE A 240 30.23 2.56 -30.48
CA PHE A 240 29.25 1.50 -30.64
C PHE A 240 29.16 1.05 -32.10
N GLN A 241 28.96 -0.26 -32.28
CA GLN A 241 28.93 -0.91 -33.59
C GLN A 241 27.87 -2.01 -33.65
N ASN A 242 27.25 -2.17 -34.82
CA ASN A 242 26.24 -3.19 -35.10
C ASN A 242 25.09 -3.23 -34.08
N VAL A 243 24.66 -2.06 -33.59
CA VAL A 243 23.59 -1.97 -32.59
C VAL A 243 22.25 -2.29 -33.25
N ALA A 244 21.57 -3.32 -32.75
CA ALA A 244 20.25 -3.73 -33.21
C ALA A 244 19.32 -4.08 -32.04
N TYR A 245 18.01 -3.92 -32.25
CA TYR A 245 17.00 -4.17 -31.22
C TYR A 245 15.75 -4.81 -31.78
N ASN A 246 15.40 -5.98 -31.24
CA ASN A 246 14.25 -6.76 -31.66
C ASN A 246 13.27 -6.95 -30.50
N ILE A 247 11.99 -6.61 -30.70
CA ILE A 247 10.92 -6.81 -29.72
C ILE A 247 9.77 -7.61 -30.33
N ASN A 248 9.41 -8.75 -29.74
CA ASN A 248 8.32 -9.61 -30.19
C ASN A 248 8.34 -9.93 -31.70
N GLY A 249 9.52 -10.15 -32.28
CA GLY A 249 9.70 -10.42 -33.71
C GLY A 249 9.68 -9.19 -34.62
N LYS A 250 9.45 -7.98 -34.08
CA LYS A 250 9.60 -6.72 -34.81
C LYS A 250 10.97 -6.10 -34.55
N THR A 251 11.72 -5.87 -35.61
CA THR A 251 12.97 -5.14 -35.58
C THR A 251 12.69 -3.64 -35.43
N VAL A 252 13.23 -3.03 -34.39
CA VAL A 252 13.05 -1.61 -34.07
C VAL A 252 14.29 -0.80 -34.43
N LEU A 253 15.49 -1.37 -34.27
CA LEU A 253 16.76 -0.76 -34.65
C LEU A 253 17.59 -1.77 -35.44
N THR A 254 18.30 -1.31 -36.46
CA THR A 254 19.18 -2.14 -37.29
C THR A 254 20.50 -1.44 -37.57
N ASP A 255 21.59 -2.14 -37.23
CA ASP A 255 22.93 -1.84 -37.74
C ASP A 255 23.37 -0.38 -37.55
N ILE A 256 23.25 0.12 -36.32
CA ILE A 256 23.64 1.50 -35.98
C ILE A 256 25.09 1.52 -35.48
N GLN A 257 25.88 2.45 -36.02
CA GLN A 257 27.28 2.68 -35.67
C GLN A 257 27.59 4.17 -35.44
N GLY A 258 28.54 4.45 -34.55
CA GLY A 258 28.90 5.82 -34.19
C GLY A 258 29.87 5.93 -33.02
N ALA A 259 30.30 7.17 -32.79
CA ALA A 259 31.24 7.55 -31.73
C ALA A 259 30.84 8.88 -31.09
N ALA A 260 31.09 9.00 -29.79
CA ALA A 260 30.90 10.22 -29.00
C ALA A 260 32.13 10.47 -28.12
N HIS A 261 32.75 11.65 -28.25
CA HIS A 261 34.03 11.96 -27.60
C HIS A 261 33.87 12.81 -26.33
N PRO A 262 34.88 12.86 -25.45
CA PRO A 262 34.88 13.74 -24.30
C PRO A 262 35.03 15.20 -24.70
N GLY A 263 34.17 16.05 -24.14
CA GLY A 263 34.18 17.48 -24.46
C GLY A 263 33.26 17.88 -25.60
N GLU A 264 32.57 16.92 -26.21
CA GLU A 264 31.64 17.12 -27.32
C GLU A 264 30.21 16.80 -26.92
N ILE A 265 29.27 17.41 -27.64
CA ILE A 265 27.83 17.17 -27.52
C ILE A 265 27.32 16.47 -28.78
N THR A 266 26.75 15.29 -28.57
CA THR A 266 26.18 14.46 -29.63
C THR A 266 24.65 14.53 -29.57
N ALA A 267 24.03 15.06 -30.61
CA ALA A 267 22.58 15.12 -30.74
C ALA A 267 22.07 13.91 -31.55
N ILE A 268 21.01 13.27 -31.07
CA ILE A 268 20.27 12.22 -31.79
C ILE A 268 18.95 12.83 -32.29
N MET A 269 18.78 12.89 -33.61
CA MET A 269 17.60 13.45 -34.28
C MET A 269 16.92 12.44 -35.19
N GLY A 270 15.70 12.76 -35.61
CA GLY A 270 14.89 11.93 -36.50
C GLY A 270 13.40 12.14 -36.26
N ALA A 271 12.58 11.68 -37.21
CA ALA A 271 11.12 11.71 -37.13
C ALA A 271 10.56 11.05 -35.84
N SER A 272 9.31 11.39 -35.50
CA SER A 272 8.59 10.65 -34.44
C SER A 272 8.46 9.18 -34.83
N GLY A 273 8.73 8.27 -33.89
CA GLY A 273 8.75 6.82 -34.15
C GLY A 273 10.03 6.28 -34.82
N ALA A 274 11.04 7.11 -35.10
CA ALA A 274 12.30 6.67 -35.72
C ALA A 274 13.21 5.80 -34.82
N GLY A 275 12.84 5.57 -33.56
CA GLY A 275 13.61 4.76 -32.62
C GLY A 275 14.59 5.53 -31.71
N LYS A 276 14.60 6.87 -31.72
CA LYS A 276 15.52 7.74 -30.95
C LYS A 276 15.64 7.36 -29.46
N THR A 277 14.53 7.37 -28.71
CA THR A 277 14.51 7.03 -27.29
C THR A 277 14.88 5.56 -27.05
N SER A 278 14.46 4.66 -27.94
CA SER A 278 14.84 3.24 -27.85
C SER A 278 16.36 3.06 -28.02
N PHE A 279 16.96 3.78 -28.96
CA PHE A 279 18.39 3.77 -29.20
C PHE A 279 19.16 4.36 -28.03
N LEU A 280 18.74 5.50 -27.49
CA LEU A 280 19.34 6.11 -26.30
C LEU A 280 19.30 5.17 -25.08
N ASP A 281 18.16 4.51 -24.84
CA ASP A 281 18.01 3.56 -23.74
C ASP A 281 18.95 2.35 -23.89
N ILE A 282 19.18 1.88 -25.13
CA ILE A 282 20.08 0.76 -25.43
C ILE A 282 21.55 1.18 -25.29
N LEU A 283 21.91 2.40 -25.73
CA LEU A 283 23.23 2.98 -25.49
C LEU A 283 23.53 3.07 -23.98
N ALA A 284 22.53 3.40 -23.17
CA ALA A 284 22.64 3.42 -21.72
C ALA A 284 22.59 2.03 -21.06
N ARG A 285 22.54 0.94 -21.85
CA ARG A 285 22.35 -0.46 -21.40
C ARG A 285 21.20 -0.63 -20.40
N LYS A 286 20.07 0.07 -20.65
CA LYS A 286 18.85 -0.13 -19.85
C LYS A 286 18.23 -1.48 -20.18
N ASN A 287 17.66 -2.11 -19.15
CA ASN A 287 17.02 -3.41 -19.30
C ASN A 287 15.67 -3.23 -20.02
N LYS A 288 15.56 -3.77 -21.24
CA LYS A 288 14.37 -3.67 -22.08
C LYS A 288 13.77 -5.06 -22.32
N ARG A 289 12.47 -5.14 -22.66
CA ARG A 289 11.80 -6.43 -22.95
C ARG A 289 12.34 -7.18 -24.16
N GLY A 290 12.90 -6.47 -25.15
CA GLY A 290 13.43 -7.06 -26.38
C GLY A 290 14.87 -7.59 -26.23
N HIS A 291 15.38 -8.20 -27.30
CA HIS A 291 16.78 -8.60 -27.40
C HIS A 291 17.58 -7.46 -28.05
N ALA A 292 18.54 -6.91 -27.32
CA ALA A 292 19.51 -5.95 -27.84
C ALA A 292 20.82 -6.66 -28.17
N SER A 293 21.36 -6.40 -29.36
CA SER A 293 22.66 -6.87 -29.80
C SER A 293 23.52 -5.69 -30.25
N GLY A 294 24.83 -5.84 -30.21
CA GLY A 294 25.78 -4.80 -30.60
C GLY A 294 27.00 -4.78 -29.68
N ASP A 295 28.07 -4.20 -30.18
CA ASP A 295 29.31 -4.04 -29.46
C ASP A 295 29.47 -2.61 -28.97
N PHE A 296 29.68 -2.44 -27.65
CA PHE A 296 29.88 -1.14 -27.02
C PHE A 296 31.27 -1.09 -26.37
N TYR A 297 32.02 -0.04 -26.68
CA TYR A 297 33.36 0.18 -26.17
C TYR A 297 33.44 1.52 -25.43
N ILE A 298 34.08 1.53 -24.27
CA ILE A 298 34.47 2.75 -23.56
C ILE A 298 35.97 2.91 -23.71
N ASN A 299 36.43 4.02 -24.29
CA ASN A 299 37.86 4.26 -24.57
C ASN A 299 38.51 3.08 -25.34
N GLY A 300 37.76 2.40 -26.22
CA GLY A 300 38.24 1.25 -27.00
C GLY A 300 38.16 -0.12 -26.29
N GLU A 301 37.74 -0.19 -25.02
CA GLU A 301 37.61 -1.44 -24.25
C GLU A 301 36.16 -1.90 -24.09
N LYS A 302 35.92 -3.22 -24.16
CA LYS A 302 34.63 -3.80 -23.78
C LYS A 302 34.51 -3.86 -22.26
N VAL A 303 33.58 -3.09 -21.72
CA VAL A 303 33.35 -2.96 -20.27
C VAL A 303 32.17 -3.83 -19.82
N THR A 304 32.28 -4.42 -18.62
CA THR A 304 31.18 -5.17 -17.99
C THR A 304 30.01 -4.24 -17.63
N ASP A 305 28.80 -4.77 -17.54
CA ASP A 305 27.60 -3.97 -17.19
C ASP A 305 27.69 -3.18 -15.86
N PRO A 306 28.20 -3.72 -14.74
CA PRO A 306 28.29 -2.96 -13.49
C PRO A 306 29.29 -1.80 -13.59
N GLU A 307 30.42 -2.01 -14.28
CA GLU A 307 31.40 -0.98 -14.55
C GLU A 307 30.83 0.09 -15.49
N PHE A 308 30.11 -0.30 -16.55
CA PHE A 308 29.42 0.63 -17.45
C PHE A 308 28.46 1.54 -16.69
N LYS A 309 27.62 0.97 -15.82
CA LYS A 309 26.66 1.72 -14.98
C LYS A 309 27.31 2.67 -13.98
N SER A 310 28.58 2.49 -13.65
CA SER A 310 29.31 3.41 -12.75
C SER A 310 29.81 4.68 -13.44
N VAL A 311 29.87 4.67 -14.78
CA VAL A 311 30.44 5.75 -15.60
C VAL A 311 29.37 6.62 -16.22
N ILE A 312 28.17 6.07 -16.40
CA ILE A 312 27.07 6.73 -17.09
C ILE A 312 26.13 7.43 -16.11
N GLY A 313 25.58 8.57 -16.51
CA GLY A 313 24.40 9.18 -15.91
C GLY A 313 23.26 9.21 -16.93
N PHE A 314 22.02 9.00 -16.48
CA PHE A 314 20.86 9.01 -17.37
C PHE A 314 19.75 9.92 -16.82
N VAL A 315 19.31 10.88 -17.64
CA VAL A 315 18.21 11.80 -17.35
C VAL A 315 17.00 11.43 -18.21
N ASP A 316 15.91 10.98 -17.57
CA ASP A 316 14.66 10.65 -18.25
C ASP A 316 13.93 11.89 -18.80
N GLN A 317 12.98 11.66 -19.72
CA GLN A 317 12.15 12.71 -20.31
C GLN A 317 11.33 13.48 -19.25
N GLU A 318 10.72 12.78 -18.29
CA GLU A 318 9.89 13.41 -17.25
C GLU A 318 10.65 13.68 -15.94
N ASP A 319 10.67 14.95 -15.54
CA ASP A 319 11.28 15.41 -14.29
C ASP A 319 10.34 15.22 -13.09
N THR A 320 10.15 13.97 -12.67
CA THR A 320 9.39 13.67 -11.44
C THR A 320 10.21 13.95 -10.20
N MET A 321 9.74 14.86 -9.36
CA MET A 321 10.38 15.25 -8.11
C MET A 321 9.31 15.55 -7.05
N LEU A 322 9.67 15.47 -5.77
CA LEU A 322 8.75 15.80 -4.68
C LEU A 322 8.53 17.33 -4.63
N PRO A 323 7.30 17.82 -4.81
CA PRO A 323 7.02 19.25 -4.95
C PRO A 323 7.24 20.05 -3.65
N THR A 324 7.26 19.38 -2.51
CA THR A 324 7.39 19.95 -1.16
C THR A 324 8.85 20.16 -0.72
N LEU A 325 9.81 19.60 -1.45
CA LEU A 325 11.24 19.73 -1.15
C LEU A 325 11.84 20.96 -1.85
N THR A 326 12.93 21.48 -1.30
CA THR A 326 13.73 22.49 -1.99
C THR A 326 14.66 21.87 -3.02
N VAL A 327 15.20 22.71 -3.91
CA VAL A 327 16.23 22.29 -4.88
C VAL A 327 17.42 21.63 -4.18
N HIS A 328 17.98 22.30 -3.17
CA HIS A 328 19.12 21.80 -2.41
C HIS A 328 18.82 20.47 -1.72
N GLU A 329 17.66 20.34 -1.08
CA GLU A 329 17.29 19.11 -0.37
C GLU A 329 17.13 17.92 -1.30
N THR A 330 16.63 18.16 -2.51
CA THR A 330 16.41 17.12 -3.52
C THR A 330 17.76 16.60 -4.03
N ILE A 331 18.67 17.52 -4.38
CA ILE A 331 20.02 17.17 -4.85
C ILE A 331 20.82 16.52 -3.71
N LEU A 332 20.73 17.05 -2.49
CA LEU A 332 21.38 16.49 -1.31
C LEU A 332 20.87 15.09 -0.99
N THR A 333 19.56 14.83 -1.14
CA THR A 333 19.03 13.47 -0.92
C THR A 333 19.57 12.50 -1.96
N SER A 334 19.65 12.90 -3.24
CA SER A 334 20.31 12.09 -4.28
C SER A 334 21.77 11.80 -3.93
N ALA A 335 22.51 12.83 -3.51
CA ALA A 335 23.91 12.74 -3.11
C ALA A 335 24.11 11.81 -1.90
N LEU A 336 23.30 11.93 -0.85
CA LEU A 336 23.39 11.10 0.34
C LEU A 336 23.14 9.61 0.06
N LEU A 337 22.26 9.31 -0.89
CA LEU A 337 21.89 7.94 -1.29
C LEU A 337 22.91 7.29 -2.22
N ARG A 338 23.51 8.08 -3.14
CA ARG A 338 24.38 7.55 -4.22
C ARG A 338 25.87 7.70 -3.94
N LEU A 339 26.30 8.72 -3.19
CA LEU A 339 27.72 8.93 -2.89
C LEU A 339 28.25 7.90 -1.88
N PRO A 340 29.53 7.54 -1.95
CA PRO A 340 30.16 6.51 -1.11
C PRO A 340 29.93 6.74 0.38
N ARG A 341 29.88 5.66 1.17
CA ARG A 341 29.76 5.75 2.63
C ARG A 341 30.99 6.37 3.31
N ALA A 342 32.17 6.20 2.72
CA ALA A 342 33.42 6.74 3.26
C ALA A 342 33.48 8.28 3.25
N MET A 343 32.69 8.93 2.39
CA MET A 343 32.65 10.38 2.29
C MET A 343 31.85 10.98 3.46
N SER A 344 32.45 11.95 4.16
CA SER A 344 31.79 12.67 5.25
C SER A 344 30.56 13.44 4.74
N ARG A 345 29.59 13.69 5.61
CA ARG A 345 28.38 14.44 5.23
C ARG A 345 28.71 15.84 4.73
N ALA A 346 29.69 16.50 5.35
CA ALA A 346 30.17 17.82 4.94
C ALA A 346 30.75 17.79 3.51
N ALA A 347 31.57 16.80 3.19
CA ALA A 347 32.09 16.62 1.84
C ALA A 347 30.96 16.36 0.82
N LYS A 348 29.93 15.57 1.18
CA LYS A 348 28.75 15.36 0.32
C LYS A 348 27.98 16.66 0.07
N GLU A 349 27.78 17.48 1.10
CA GLU A 349 27.14 18.80 0.99
C GLU A 349 27.97 19.77 0.13
N GLN A 350 29.30 19.75 0.26
CA GLN A 350 30.20 20.52 -0.59
C GLN A 350 30.10 20.11 -2.06
N ARG A 351 30.01 18.81 -2.35
CA ARG A 351 29.81 18.30 -3.71
C ARG A 351 28.49 18.80 -4.32
N VAL A 352 27.42 18.83 -3.54
CA VAL A 352 26.12 19.37 -3.97
C VAL A 352 26.25 20.86 -4.31
N TRP A 353 26.94 21.62 -3.47
CA TRP A 353 27.19 23.05 -3.69
C TRP A 353 27.97 23.33 -4.98
N GLU A 354 28.97 22.52 -5.30
CA GLU A 354 29.70 22.61 -6.57
C GLU A 354 28.78 22.36 -7.76
N VAL A 355 27.99 21.29 -7.73
CA VAL A 355 27.04 20.93 -8.79
C VAL A 355 26.00 22.03 -9.00
N GLU A 356 25.47 22.62 -7.93
CA GLU A 356 24.53 23.74 -8.01
C GLU A 356 25.13 24.97 -8.72
N LYS A 357 26.43 25.22 -8.51
CA LYS A 357 27.16 26.29 -9.21
C LYS A 357 27.44 25.95 -10.67
N GLN A 358 27.87 24.72 -10.95
CA GLN A 358 28.15 24.23 -12.31
C GLN A 358 26.94 24.39 -13.24
N LEU A 359 25.74 24.17 -12.70
CA LEU A 359 24.49 24.25 -13.45
C LEU A 359 23.79 25.62 -13.37
N GLY A 360 24.38 26.60 -12.69
CA GLY A 360 23.80 27.94 -12.55
C GLY A 360 22.51 28.00 -11.71
N ILE A 361 22.22 26.98 -10.90
CA ILE A 361 21.00 26.87 -10.07
C ILE A 361 21.23 27.24 -8.59
N PHE A 362 22.43 27.68 -8.21
CA PHE A 362 22.75 28.05 -6.84
C PHE A 362 21.83 29.15 -6.26
N HIS A 363 21.38 30.08 -7.08
CA HIS A 363 20.50 31.18 -6.66
C HIS A 363 19.08 30.73 -6.27
N ILE A 364 18.64 29.54 -6.70
CA ILE A 364 17.32 28.94 -6.38
C ILE A 364 17.42 27.77 -5.40
N ARG A 365 18.58 27.54 -4.77
CA ARG A 365 18.83 26.36 -3.92
C ARG A 365 17.79 26.17 -2.80
N ASP A 366 17.31 27.26 -2.23
CA ASP A 366 16.36 27.28 -1.10
C ASP A 366 14.89 27.42 -1.55
N SER A 367 14.65 27.50 -2.87
CA SER A 367 13.31 27.55 -3.46
C SER A 367 12.67 26.16 -3.48
N LEU A 368 11.37 26.11 -3.25
CA LEU A 368 10.56 24.89 -3.39
C LEU A 368 10.44 24.50 -4.86
N ILE A 369 10.52 23.20 -5.15
CA ILE A 369 10.30 22.69 -6.52
C ILE A 369 8.89 23.05 -7.00
N GLY A 370 7.89 22.85 -6.15
CA GLY A 370 6.48 23.14 -6.45
C GLY A 370 5.84 22.12 -7.40
N SER A 371 4.52 22.22 -7.54
CA SER A 371 3.71 21.37 -8.43
C SER A 371 3.11 22.22 -9.54
N GLU A 372 2.98 21.66 -10.75
CA GLU A 372 2.35 22.34 -11.89
C GLU A 372 0.85 22.60 -11.70
N GLU A 373 0.18 21.81 -10.84
CA GLU A 373 -1.28 21.87 -10.59
C GLU A 373 -1.69 22.73 -9.37
N GLY A 374 -0.72 23.19 -8.57
CA GLY A 374 -0.97 23.79 -7.25
C GLY A 374 -0.86 25.32 -7.21
N LYS A 375 -1.58 25.96 -6.29
CA LYS A 375 -1.54 27.42 -6.01
C LYS A 375 -0.20 27.95 -5.45
N GLY A 376 0.87 27.16 -5.47
CA GLY A 376 2.20 27.53 -4.96
C GLY A 376 3.15 27.92 -6.10
N ARG A 377 3.88 29.01 -5.92
CA ARG A 377 4.92 29.47 -6.87
C ARG A 377 6.13 28.53 -6.78
N GLY A 378 6.24 27.61 -7.73
CA GLY A 378 7.41 26.72 -7.89
C GLY A 378 8.53 27.34 -8.72
N ILE A 379 9.57 26.54 -9.00
CA ILE A 379 10.63 26.89 -9.96
C ILE A 379 10.12 26.77 -11.40
N SER A 380 10.80 27.43 -12.35
CA SER A 380 10.46 27.32 -13.78
C SER A 380 10.75 25.91 -14.34
N GLY A 381 10.11 25.54 -15.45
CA GLY A 381 10.35 24.25 -16.11
C GLY A 381 11.82 24.03 -16.50
N GLY A 382 12.49 25.07 -17.01
CA GLY A 382 13.91 24.98 -17.38
C GLY A 382 14.83 24.82 -16.16
N GLU A 383 14.51 25.48 -15.05
CA GLU A 383 15.21 25.26 -13.78
C GLU A 383 14.98 23.85 -13.25
N LYS A 384 13.74 23.36 -13.27
CA LYS A 384 13.37 21.99 -12.89
C LYS A 384 14.16 20.96 -13.70
N ARG A 385 14.33 21.18 -15.02
CA ARG A 385 15.17 20.33 -15.88
C ARG A 385 16.62 20.29 -15.43
N ARG A 386 17.20 21.46 -15.10
CA ARG A 386 18.56 21.54 -14.56
C ARG A 386 18.71 20.85 -13.21
N VAL A 387 17.69 20.87 -12.35
CA VAL A 387 17.69 20.11 -11.08
C VAL A 387 17.67 18.60 -11.34
N GLY A 388 16.93 18.13 -12.34
CA GLY A 388 16.98 16.73 -12.79
C GLY A 388 18.38 16.31 -13.22
N ILE A 389 19.05 17.15 -14.03
CA ILE A 389 20.45 16.95 -14.44
C ILE A 389 21.39 16.96 -13.22
N ALA A 390 21.18 17.88 -12.27
CA ALA A 390 21.97 17.98 -11.04
C ALA A 390 21.94 16.68 -10.23
N CYS A 391 20.75 16.06 -10.10
CA CYS A 391 20.56 14.83 -9.34
C CYS A 391 21.36 13.65 -9.91
N GLU A 392 21.68 13.66 -11.20
CA GLU A 392 22.55 12.67 -11.85
C GLU A 392 24.03 13.08 -11.79
N LEU A 393 24.32 14.37 -11.91
CA LEU A 393 25.67 14.93 -11.93
C LEU A 393 26.42 14.79 -10.59
N VAL A 394 25.70 14.68 -9.46
CA VAL A 394 26.33 14.48 -8.13
C VAL A 394 27.30 13.31 -8.09
N THR A 395 27.03 12.25 -8.87
CA THR A 395 27.90 11.07 -8.95
C THR A 395 29.10 11.22 -9.88
N SER A 396 29.30 12.39 -10.47
CA SER A 396 30.39 12.68 -11.41
C SER A 396 30.48 11.71 -12.62
N PRO A 397 29.37 11.39 -13.33
CA PRO A 397 29.43 10.46 -14.47
C PRO A 397 30.25 11.03 -15.65
N SER A 398 31.14 10.23 -16.26
CA SER A 398 31.93 10.68 -17.42
C SER A 398 31.09 10.86 -18.68
N ILE A 399 30.05 10.03 -18.84
CA ILE A 399 29.12 10.06 -19.97
C ILE A 399 27.71 10.37 -19.44
N LEU A 400 27.05 11.37 -20.01
CA LEU A 400 25.71 11.79 -19.63
C LEU A 400 24.74 11.59 -20.79
N PHE A 401 23.72 10.76 -20.59
CA PHE A 401 22.60 10.54 -21.51
C PHE A 401 21.38 11.37 -21.07
N LEU A 402 20.74 12.08 -21.98
CA LEU A 402 19.51 12.83 -21.71
C LEU A 402 18.45 12.55 -22.77
N ASP A 403 17.26 12.14 -22.33
CA ASP A 403 16.13 11.93 -23.24
C ASP A 403 15.30 13.22 -23.36
N GLU A 404 15.25 13.81 -24.54
CA GLU A 404 14.52 15.02 -24.90
C GLU A 404 14.61 16.16 -23.88
N PRO A 405 15.82 16.70 -23.59
CA PRO A 405 16.00 17.70 -22.54
C PRO A 405 15.33 19.05 -22.78
N THR A 406 14.82 19.30 -23.99
CA THR A 406 14.10 20.52 -24.36
C THR A 406 12.58 20.34 -24.44
N SER A 407 12.07 19.14 -24.18
CA SER A 407 10.63 18.87 -24.29
C SER A 407 9.84 19.60 -23.20
N GLY A 408 8.67 20.14 -23.56
CA GLY A 408 7.81 20.91 -22.65
C GLY A 408 8.36 22.29 -22.24
N LEU A 409 9.49 22.73 -22.78
CA LEU A 409 10.09 24.05 -22.51
C LEU A 409 9.80 25.05 -23.64
N ASP A 410 9.69 26.32 -23.28
CA ASP A 410 9.74 27.41 -24.25
C ASP A 410 11.16 27.57 -24.83
N ALA A 411 11.25 28.17 -26.02
CA ALA A 411 12.49 28.25 -26.78
C ALA A 411 13.66 28.92 -26.02
N PHE A 412 13.37 29.90 -25.15
CA PHE A 412 14.40 30.58 -24.37
C PHE A 412 14.96 29.68 -23.27
N ASN A 413 14.09 29.04 -22.48
CA ASN A 413 14.53 28.11 -21.44
C ASN A 413 15.19 26.85 -22.03
N ALA A 414 14.71 26.35 -23.17
CA ALA A 414 15.34 25.24 -23.88
C ALA A 414 16.79 25.59 -24.28
N PHE A 415 17.03 26.79 -24.81
CA PHE A 415 18.36 27.26 -25.15
C PHE A 415 19.28 27.31 -23.92
N ASN A 416 18.81 27.87 -22.80
CA ASN A 416 19.59 27.95 -21.56
C ASN A 416 19.95 26.56 -20.99
N VAL A 417 19.08 25.55 -21.16
CA VAL A 417 19.37 24.17 -20.77
C VAL A 417 20.46 23.58 -21.66
N ILE A 418 20.39 23.76 -22.99
CA ILE A 418 21.43 23.26 -23.90
C ILE A 418 22.75 23.99 -23.69
N GLU A 419 22.76 25.31 -23.49
CA GLU A 419 23.97 26.08 -23.18
C GLU A 419 24.66 25.56 -21.90
N CYS A 420 23.87 25.18 -20.90
CA CYS A 420 24.38 24.52 -19.70
C CYS A 420 25.04 23.18 -20.02
N LEU A 421 24.42 22.34 -20.87
CA LEU A 421 25.02 21.08 -21.34
C LEU A 421 26.32 21.29 -22.14
N VAL A 422 26.37 22.32 -22.98
CA VAL A 422 27.59 22.73 -23.71
C VAL A 422 28.70 23.08 -22.73
N THR A 423 28.37 23.85 -21.69
CA THR A 423 29.31 24.24 -20.64
C THR A 423 29.83 23.02 -19.88
N LEU A 424 28.96 22.05 -19.57
CA LEU A 424 29.35 20.79 -18.95
C LEU A 424 30.30 19.97 -19.84
N ALA A 425 30.01 19.87 -21.13
CA ALA A 425 30.87 19.17 -22.09
C ALA A 425 32.22 19.88 -22.20
N LYS A 426 32.25 21.16 -22.60
CA LYS A 426 33.49 21.87 -22.96
C LYS A 426 34.39 22.17 -21.76
N THR A 427 33.83 22.67 -20.66
CA THR A 427 34.61 23.08 -19.47
C THR A 427 35.08 21.88 -18.66
N TYR A 428 34.20 20.89 -18.48
CA TYR A 428 34.50 19.73 -17.64
C TYR A 428 34.90 18.50 -18.45
N LYS A 429 35.04 18.56 -19.78
CA LYS A 429 35.43 17.41 -20.63
C LYS A 429 34.56 16.16 -20.42
N ARG A 430 33.24 16.37 -20.27
CA ARG A 430 32.24 15.30 -20.21
C ARG A 430 31.75 14.94 -21.60
N THR A 431 31.34 13.69 -21.81
CA THR A 431 30.64 13.27 -23.03
C THR A 431 29.15 13.40 -22.80
N VAL A 432 28.46 14.17 -23.63
CA VAL A 432 27.02 14.42 -23.48
C VAL A 432 26.30 13.95 -24.73
N ILE A 433 25.32 13.04 -24.55
CA ILE A 433 24.53 12.47 -25.63
C ILE A 433 23.06 12.73 -25.29
N PHE A 434 22.31 13.32 -26.21
CA PHE A 434 20.89 13.58 -25.97
C PHE A 434 20.04 13.45 -27.22
N THR A 435 18.78 13.06 -27.03
CA THR A 435 17.77 13.06 -28.10
C THR A 435 17.11 14.43 -28.17
N ILE A 436 16.80 14.93 -29.36
CA ILE A 436 16.07 16.19 -29.51
C ILE A 436 15.05 16.12 -30.65
N HIS A 437 13.90 16.75 -30.43
CA HIS A 437 12.80 16.82 -31.39
C HIS A 437 12.58 18.28 -31.79
N GLN A 438 12.71 18.58 -33.09
CA GLN A 438 12.50 19.90 -33.71
C GLN A 438 13.19 21.08 -32.96
N PRO A 439 14.53 21.10 -32.89
CA PRO A 439 15.26 22.19 -32.26
C PRO A 439 15.26 23.47 -33.12
N ARG A 440 15.26 24.62 -32.44
CA ARG A 440 15.49 25.93 -33.07
C ARG A 440 16.92 26.02 -33.63
N SER A 441 17.12 26.81 -34.69
CA SER A 441 18.42 26.95 -35.36
C SER A 441 19.57 27.41 -34.45
N ASN A 442 19.29 28.20 -33.42
CA ASN A 442 20.29 28.61 -32.43
C ASN A 442 20.75 27.45 -31.53
N ILE A 443 19.90 26.45 -31.28
CA ILE A 443 20.26 25.23 -30.55
C ILE A 443 21.07 24.30 -31.45
N VAL A 444 20.66 24.18 -32.72
CA VAL A 444 21.33 23.33 -33.72
C VAL A 444 22.79 23.75 -33.94
N ALA A 445 23.06 25.07 -33.93
CA ALA A 445 24.41 25.61 -34.06
C ALA A 445 25.37 25.21 -32.92
N LEU A 446 24.85 24.65 -31.81
CA LEU A 446 25.66 24.21 -30.66
C LEU A 446 26.07 22.73 -30.74
N PHE A 447 25.59 21.97 -31.72
CA PHE A 447 25.91 20.54 -31.85
C PHE A 447 27.30 20.35 -32.45
N ASP A 448 28.13 19.51 -31.82
CA ASP A 448 29.42 19.11 -32.38
C ASP A 448 29.22 17.90 -33.32
N ARG A 449 28.36 16.95 -32.93
CA ARG A 449 28.05 15.73 -33.67
C ARG A 449 26.55 15.48 -33.79
N LEU A 450 26.15 14.83 -34.88
CA LEU A 450 24.77 14.50 -35.19
C LEU A 450 24.63 13.03 -35.58
N ILE A 451 23.66 12.35 -34.98
CA ILE A 451 23.17 11.04 -35.40
C ILE A 451 21.72 11.22 -35.84
N LEU A 452 21.44 11.00 -37.13
CA LEU A 452 20.11 11.09 -37.72
C LEU A 452 19.57 9.67 -37.97
N LEU A 453 18.44 9.38 -37.34
CA LEU A 453 17.75 8.09 -37.46
C LEU A 453 16.44 8.23 -38.25
N ALA A 454 16.16 7.24 -39.09
CA ALA A 454 14.88 7.08 -39.78
C ALA A 454 14.45 5.61 -39.71
N GLN A 455 13.24 5.37 -39.17
CA GLN A 455 12.67 4.02 -38.99
C GLN A 455 13.63 2.97 -38.39
N GLY A 456 14.50 3.38 -37.46
CA GLY A 456 15.46 2.49 -36.81
C GLY A 456 16.78 2.26 -37.54
N GLN A 457 16.99 2.93 -38.68
CA GLN A 457 18.22 2.89 -39.47
C GLN A 457 18.97 4.24 -39.40
N THR A 458 20.28 4.18 -39.60
CA THR A 458 21.16 5.36 -39.60
C THR A 458 21.15 6.01 -40.98
N VAL A 459 20.74 7.28 -41.05
CA VAL A 459 20.80 8.08 -42.28
C VAL A 459 22.04 8.97 -42.30
N TYR A 460 22.51 9.38 -41.13
CA TYR A 460 23.74 10.14 -40.96
C TYR A 460 24.29 9.93 -39.56
N SER A 461 25.61 9.76 -39.42
CA SER A 461 26.30 9.74 -38.13
C SER A 461 27.71 10.30 -38.34
N GLY A 462 27.99 11.46 -37.73
CA GLY A 462 29.25 12.17 -37.91
C GLY A 462 29.24 13.62 -37.36
N PRO A 463 30.29 14.40 -37.65
CA PRO A 463 30.39 15.82 -37.26
C PRO A 463 29.26 16.65 -37.87
N PHE A 464 28.65 17.57 -37.11
CA PHE A 464 27.55 18.39 -37.61
C PHE A 464 27.99 19.34 -38.74
N SER A 465 29.24 19.81 -38.72
CA SER A 465 29.79 20.71 -39.74
C SER A 465 29.81 20.13 -41.15
N GLN A 466 29.93 18.80 -41.29
CA GLN A 466 29.94 18.09 -42.57
C GLN A 466 28.53 17.66 -43.03
N CYS A 467 27.53 17.82 -42.17
CA CYS A 467 26.18 17.33 -42.42
C CYS A 467 25.56 18.00 -43.65
N GLN A 468 25.66 19.32 -43.76
CA GLN A 468 25.05 20.05 -44.88
C GLN A 468 25.68 19.66 -46.22
N GLU A 469 27.02 19.60 -46.28
CA GLU A 469 27.77 19.22 -47.48
C GLU A 469 27.44 17.78 -47.94
N TYR A 470 27.27 16.85 -46.98
CA TYR A 470 26.84 15.48 -47.29
C TYR A 470 25.47 15.46 -47.97
N PHE A 471 24.46 16.10 -47.36
CA PHE A 471 23.10 16.12 -47.92
C PHE A 471 23.02 16.87 -49.26
N ASP A 472 23.84 17.91 -49.46
CA ASP A 472 23.98 18.59 -50.75
C ASP A 472 24.54 17.63 -51.83
N THR A 473 25.52 16.80 -51.48
CA THR A 473 26.15 15.84 -52.41
C THR A 473 25.20 14.74 -52.87
N ILE A 474 24.33 14.25 -51.98
CA ILE A 474 23.32 13.24 -52.32
C ILE A 474 22.04 13.83 -52.94
N GLY A 475 22.00 15.14 -53.23
CA GLY A 475 20.91 15.81 -53.93
C GLY A 475 19.77 16.33 -53.06
N TYR A 476 19.95 16.37 -51.74
CA TYR A 476 18.97 16.85 -50.75
C TYR A 476 19.44 18.17 -50.10
N SER A 477 19.55 19.22 -50.92
CA SER A 477 19.97 20.53 -50.42
C SER A 477 18.89 21.23 -49.61
N CYS A 478 19.29 21.79 -48.46
CA CYS A 478 18.40 22.57 -47.61
C CYS A 478 18.10 23.94 -48.27
N PRO A 479 16.82 24.31 -48.45
CA PRO A 479 16.46 25.62 -48.99
C PRO A 479 17.00 26.79 -48.13
N PRO A 480 17.39 27.92 -48.75
CA PRO A 480 17.89 29.07 -48.01
C PRO A 480 16.80 29.64 -47.08
N GLY A 481 17.16 29.89 -45.82
CA GLY A 481 16.24 30.38 -44.79
C GLY A 481 15.43 29.30 -44.07
N PHE A 482 15.57 28.02 -44.47
CA PHE A 482 14.97 26.90 -43.75
C PHE A 482 15.92 26.40 -42.65
N ASN A 483 15.35 25.93 -41.54
CA ASN A 483 16.13 25.34 -40.46
C ASN A 483 16.59 23.93 -40.87
N ILE A 484 17.89 23.70 -40.96
CA ILE A 484 18.45 22.42 -41.37
C ILE A 484 17.92 21.25 -40.53
N ALA A 485 17.74 21.42 -39.22
CA ALA A 485 17.20 20.35 -38.39
C ALA A 485 15.74 20.00 -38.72
N ASP A 486 14.91 21.01 -39.02
CA ASP A 486 13.53 20.77 -39.46
C ASP A 486 13.53 20.07 -40.82
N TYR A 487 14.42 20.47 -41.73
CA TYR A 487 14.53 19.87 -43.06
C TYR A 487 14.93 18.40 -42.98
N LEU A 488 15.91 18.06 -42.14
CA LEU A 488 16.33 16.68 -41.92
C LEU A 488 15.21 15.84 -41.28
N VAL A 489 14.43 16.40 -40.36
CA VAL A 489 13.29 15.69 -39.79
C VAL A 489 12.23 15.43 -40.86
N ASP A 490 11.87 16.43 -41.67
CA ASP A 490 10.91 16.29 -42.77
C ASP A 490 11.37 15.25 -43.81
N LEU A 491 12.66 15.25 -44.16
CA LEU A 491 13.27 14.26 -45.05
C LEU A 491 13.10 12.84 -44.50
N THR A 492 13.39 12.63 -43.21
CA THR A 492 13.27 11.32 -42.57
C THR A 492 11.81 10.88 -42.34
N MET A 493 10.85 11.81 -42.28
CA MET A 493 9.43 11.49 -42.16
C MET A 493 8.87 10.86 -43.44
N HIS A 494 9.30 11.32 -44.61
CA HIS A 494 8.78 10.86 -45.90
C HIS A 494 9.54 9.66 -46.49
N ALA A 495 10.70 9.31 -45.95
CA ALA A 495 11.56 8.24 -46.46
C ALA A 495 10.88 6.85 -46.50
N GLY A 496 9.88 6.61 -45.64
CA GLY A 496 9.16 5.33 -45.55
C GLY A 496 8.06 5.08 -46.57
N ASN A 497 7.69 6.08 -47.40
CA ASN A 497 6.62 5.92 -48.39
C ASN A 497 7.21 5.50 -49.74
N THR A 498 6.71 4.38 -50.30
CA THR A 498 6.99 3.97 -51.68
C THR A 498 6.52 5.05 -52.65
N ALA A 499 7.44 5.60 -53.45
CA ALA A 499 7.08 6.43 -54.59
C ALA A 499 6.44 5.54 -55.67
N ALA A 500 5.20 5.83 -56.07
CA ALA A 500 4.66 5.32 -57.32
C ALA A 500 5.45 5.98 -58.48
N PHE A 501 6.16 5.18 -59.26
CA PHE A 501 6.67 5.59 -60.56
C PHE A 501 5.48 5.87 -61.48
N ASP A 502 5.30 7.13 -61.89
CA ASP A 502 4.41 7.50 -62.99
C ASP A 502 5.21 7.38 -64.29
N ASP A 503 4.94 6.33 -65.05
CA ASP A 503 5.60 6.05 -66.33
C ASP A 503 5.00 6.98 -67.39
N GLY A 504 5.85 7.81 -67.98
CA GLY A 504 5.45 8.82 -68.94
C GLY A 504 4.96 8.19 -70.25
N SER A 505 3.66 8.28 -70.52
CA SER A 505 3.11 8.11 -71.87
C SER A 505 2.32 9.35 -72.32
N LEU A 506 2.82 9.94 -73.40
CA LEU A 506 2.36 11.12 -74.14
C LEU A 506 0.85 11.15 -74.45
N MET A 507 0.24 12.34 -74.40
CA MET A 507 -0.56 12.95 -75.49
C MET A 507 -0.71 14.48 -75.28
N ASN A 508 -0.63 15.20 -76.42
CA ASN A 508 -0.40 16.63 -76.62
C ASN A 508 -1.44 17.60 -76.01
N ASP A 509 -0.99 18.77 -75.53
CA ASP A 509 -1.23 20.05 -76.22
C ASP A 509 -0.40 21.23 -75.67
N VAL A 510 -0.21 22.22 -76.54
CA VAL A 510 0.92 23.15 -76.68
C VAL A 510 0.81 24.43 -75.83
N SER A 511 1.89 24.82 -75.11
CA SER A 511 2.59 26.13 -75.21
C SER A 511 3.47 26.53 -73.99
N SER A 512 4.69 27.00 -74.30
CA SER A 512 5.60 27.91 -73.53
C SER A 512 6.73 27.35 -72.63
N ILE A 513 7.94 27.29 -73.23
CA ILE A 513 9.27 27.83 -72.84
C ILE A 513 9.77 27.73 -71.37
N GLY A 514 10.91 27.04 -71.16
CA GLY A 514 11.97 27.38 -70.16
C GLY A 514 12.23 26.37 -69.02
N PRO A 515 13.49 26.18 -68.53
CA PRO A 515 13.96 24.92 -67.94
C PRO A 515 13.50 24.70 -66.49
N SER A 516 12.91 23.52 -66.24
CA SER A 516 12.50 23.04 -64.92
C SER A 516 13.67 22.36 -64.18
N SER A 517 13.98 22.85 -62.98
CA SER A 517 14.63 22.07 -61.92
C SER A 517 14.27 22.65 -60.56
N THR A 518 13.07 22.33 -60.06
CA THR A 518 12.72 22.38 -58.63
C THR A 518 11.56 21.39 -58.39
N HIS A 519 11.85 20.23 -57.81
CA HIS A 519 10.81 19.37 -57.25
C HIS A 519 10.32 20.03 -55.94
N ALA A 520 9.27 20.84 -56.06
CA ALA A 520 8.67 21.57 -54.94
C ALA A 520 7.76 20.66 -54.10
N VAL A 521 8.07 20.58 -52.81
CA VAL A 521 7.23 20.00 -51.75
C VAL A 521 5.91 20.77 -51.68
N LYS A 522 4.78 20.07 -51.92
CA LYS A 522 3.43 20.64 -51.74
C LYS A 522 3.11 20.78 -50.25
N SER A 523 3.13 22.02 -49.75
CA SER A 523 2.47 22.38 -48.49
C SER A 523 1.00 22.77 -48.77
N ILE A 524 0.06 22.06 -48.13
CA ILE A 524 -1.39 22.32 -48.20
C ILE A 524 -1.70 23.65 -47.51
N ALA A 525 -2.35 24.56 -48.25
CA ALA A 525 -2.88 25.82 -47.74
C ALA A 525 -4.22 25.62 -47.01
N SER A 526 -4.36 26.37 -45.92
CA SER A 526 -5.53 26.54 -45.07
C SER A 526 -6.81 26.92 -45.83
N PHE A 527 -7.92 26.28 -45.44
CA PHE A 527 -9.27 26.53 -45.93
C PHE A 527 -9.81 27.92 -45.51
N SER A 528 -10.20 28.70 -46.52
CA SER A 528 -11.17 29.81 -46.49
C SER A 528 -11.68 29.92 -47.94
N ALA A 529 -12.95 30.07 -48.29
CA ALA A 529 -14.21 30.36 -47.59
C ALA A 529 -15.36 29.84 -48.48
N ASN A 530 -16.59 29.81 -47.95
CA ASN A 530 -17.80 29.75 -48.77
C ASN A 530 -18.79 30.82 -48.31
N SER A 531 -18.91 31.89 -49.09
CA SER A 531 -20.14 32.67 -49.20
C SER A 531 -20.10 33.48 -50.49
N THR A 532 -21.01 33.18 -51.41
CA THR A 532 -21.30 34.00 -52.59
C THR A 532 -22.71 34.57 -52.49
N ALA A 533 -22.79 35.79 -53.02
CA ALA A 533 -23.91 36.43 -53.71
C ALA A 533 -24.82 37.38 -52.91
N GLU A 534 -24.67 38.65 -53.29
CA GLU A 534 -25.70 39.65 -53.69
C GLU A 534 -26.62 40.16 -52.54
N ASP A 535 -26.93 41.46 -52.40
CA ASP A 535 -27.11 42.50 -53.39
C ASP A 535 -27.12 43.93 -52.76
N SER A 536 -26.78 44.91 -53.61
CA SER A 536 -27.05 46.36 -53.66
C SER A 536 -27.49 47.26 -52.45
N ALA A 537 -26.71 48.34 -52.31
CA ALA A 537 -27.09 49.77 -52.26
C ALA A 537 -27.45 50.51 -50.94
N THR A 538 -26.99 51.78 -50.94
CA THR A 538 -27.32 52.98 -50.13
C THR A 538 -26.54 53.29 -48.82
N GLU A 539 -25.66 54.29 -48.94
CA GLU A 539 -25.10 55.16 -47.88
C GLU A 539 -26.17 56.14 -47.31
N PRO A 540 -25.84 57.10 -46.40
CA PRO A 540 -25.08 57.02 -45.14
C PRO A 540 -25.84 57.70 -43.98
N SER A 541 -25.44 57.51 -42.71
CA SER A 541 -25.38 58.62 -41.73
C SER A 541 -24.87 58.21 -40.35
N SER A 542 -24.14 59.18 -39.79
CA SER A 542 -23.66 59.34 -38.43
C SER A 542 -24.71 59.19 -37.32
N SER A 543 -24.30 58.68 -36.16
CA SER A 543 -24.31 59.46 -34.90
C SER A 543 -23.75 58.68 -33.71
N ARG A 544 -23.03 59.43 -32.87
CA ARG A 544 -22.52 59.06 -31.55
C ARG A 544 -23.68 58.92 -30.55
N SER A 545 -23.57 57.98 -29.61
CA SER A 545 -23.37 58.24 -28.17
C SER A 545 -23.99 57.17 -27.25
N SER A 546 -23.39 57.11 -26.04
CA SER A 546 -23.92 56.58 -24.78
C SER A 546 -23.66 55.11 -24.38
N ARG A 547 -22.67 54.96 -23.49
CA ARG A 547 -22.61 53.99 -22.36
C ARG A 547 -23.65 54.41 -21.28
N PRO A 548 -24.05 53.59 -20.27
CA PRO A 548 -23.18 52.68 -19.49
C PRO A 548 -23.82 51.40 -18.86
N SER A 549 -22.99 50.69 -18.08
CA SER A 549 -23.33 49.91 -16.86
C SER A 549 -23.51 48.37 -16.93
N GLY A 550 -22.42 47.66 -16.59
CA GLY A 550 -22.37 46.80 -15.39
C GLY A 550 -22.91 45.36 -15.44
N LYS A 551 -22.02 44.37 -15.57
CA LYS A 551 -21.82 43.23 -14.63
C LYS A 551 -20.75 42.24 -15.15
N ARG A 552 -19.87 41.82 -14.22
CA ARG A 552 -18.96 40.66 -14.14
C ARG A 552 -18.58 39.89 -15.42
N LYS A 553 -17.28 39.90 -15.73
CA LYS A 553 -16.59 38.96 -16.62
C LYS A 553 -16.44 37.59 -15.93
N ASP A 554 -17.11 36.58 -16.45
CA ASP A 554 -16.66 35.20 -16.34
C ASP A 554 -15.82 34.83 -17.57
N SER A 555 -14.77 34.05 -17.34
CA SER A 555 -13.70 33.75 -18.30
C SER A 555 -14.17 32.92 -19.50
N LEU A 556 -13.69 33.29 -20.69
CA LEU A 556 -13.88 32.62 -21.99
C LEU A 556 -13.44 31.15 -22.07
N LYS A 557 -12.89 30.58 -21.00
CA LYS A 557 -12.44 29.18 -20.94
C LYS A 557 -13.58 28.18 -20.71
N ALA A 558 -14.71 28.61 -20.15
CA ALA A 558 -15.87 27.73 -19.90
C ALA A 558 -16.84 27.61 -21.09
N LYS A 559 -16.66 28.44 -22.14
CA LYS A 559 -17.50 28.41 -23.35
C LYS A 559 -16.93 27.50 -24.44
N GLN A 560 -15.65 27.16 -24.37
CA GLN A 560 -14.97 26.30 -25.34
C GLN A 560 -15.18 24.81 -25.04
N ASP A 561 -15.36 24.43 -23.77
CA ASP A 561 -15.55 23.02 -23.36
C ASP A 561 -16.99 22.51 -23.50
N ARG A 562 -17.97 23.37 -23.82
CA ARG A 562 -19.38 22.99 -23.93
C ARG A 562 -19.87 22.70 -25.36
N GLU A 563 -19.00 22.83 -26.36
CA GLU A 563 -19.36 22.60 -27.77
C GLU A 563 -18.69 21.37 -28.41
N LEU A 564 -17.94 20.56 -27.64
CA LEU A 564 -17.33 19.32 -28.13
C LEU A 564 -18.16 18.04 -27.94
N PHE A 565 -19.35 18.13 -27.34
CA PHE A 565 -20.30 17.02 -27.29
C PHE A 565 -21.71 17.49 -27.63
N THR A 566 -22.07 17.51 -28.92
CA THR A 566 -23.45 17.24 -29.39
C THR A 566 -23.53 17.15 -30.92
N ARG A 567 -23.68 15.94 -31.45
CA ARG A 567 -24.44 15.65 -32.69
C ARG A 567 -24.77 14.15 -32.69
N ARG A 568 -26.00 13.65 -32.80
CA ARG A 568 -27.37 14.17 -32.71
C ARG A 568 -28.24 12.90 -32.68
N ARG A 569 -29.17 12.76 -31.75
CA ARG A 569 -30.28 11.79 -31.82
C ARG A 569 -31.57 12.62 -31.81
N ASN A 570 -32.42 12.45 -32.82
CA ASN A 570 -33.79 12.95 -32.82
C ASN A 570 -34.76 11.77 -32.68
N THR A 571 -35.77 11.99 -31.84
CA THR A 571 -36.91 11.18 -31.35
C THR A 571 -38.11 11.23 -32.32
N ALA A 572 -39.23 10.46 -32.32
CA ALA A 572 -39.95 9.60 -31.37
C ALA A 572 -41.09 8.78 -32.09
N ALA A 573 -41.66 7.80 -31.35
CA ALA A 573 -43.04 7.22 -31.40
C ALA A 573 -43.41 6.24 -32.56
N THR A 574 -44.14 5.12 -32.44
CA THR A 574 -44.97 4.46 -31.39
C THR A 574 -45.38 3.04 -31.86
N ALA A 575 -45.81 2.19 -30.91
CA ALA A 575 -46.78 1.07 -31.00
C ALA A 575 -46.32 -0.41 -31.13
N GLU A 576 -46.63 -1.14 -30.04
CA GLU A 576 -47.38 -2.41 -29.90
C GLU A 576 -46.81 -3.82 -30.22
N SER A 577 -46.99 -4.66 -29.18
CA SER A 577 -47.37 -6.09 -29.11
C SER A 577 -46.36 -7.24 -29.31
N SER A 578 -46.61 -8.20 -28.41
CA SER A 578 -46.17 -9.56 -28.13
C SER A 578 -46.00 -10.60 -29.27
N ASP A 579 -45.38 -11.71 -28.84
CA ASP A 579 -45.60 -13.13 -29.19
C ASP A 579 -44.52 -13.91 -29.98
N ALA A 580 -43.99 -14.91 -29.25
CA ALA A 580 -43.73 -16.33 -29.53
C ALA A 580 -43.29 -16.86 -30.93
N GLU A 581 -42.23 -17.69 -30.84
CA GLU A 581 -41.99 -19.02 -31.48
C GLU A 581 -41.80 -19.21 -33.01
N GLU A 582 -40.68 -19.91 -33.33
CA GLU A 582 -40.45 -20.97 -34.36
C GLU A 582 -40.77 -20.68 -35.86
N GLU A 583 -40.06 -21.14 -36.90
CA GLU A 583 -38.85 -21.93 -37.16
C GLU A 583 -38.61 -21.90 -38.71
N ILE A 584 -37.42 -22.34 -39.18
CA ILE A 584 -37.06 -22.86 -40.54
C ILE A 584 -36.82 -21.86 -41.70
N GLY A 585 -35.62 -21.96 -42.32
CA GLY A 585 -35.45 -21.58 -43.74
C GLY A 585 -34.02 -21.31 -44.22
N ALA A 586 -33.28 -22.35 -44.59
CA ALA A 586 -31.94 -22.31 -45.16
C ALA A 586 -31.82 -21.56 -46.51
N TYR A 587 -30.69 -20.88 -46.74
CA TYR A 587 -30.09 -20.76 -48.08
C TYR A 587 -28.56 -20.90 -48.04
N LYS A 588 -28.11 -22.00 -48.64
CA LYS A 588 -26.73 -22.33 -49.04
C LYS A 588 -26.22 -21.34 -50.08
N LEU A 589 -24.95 -20.95 -49.99
CA LEU A 589 -24.17 -20.51 -51.16
C LEU A 589 -23.09 -21.54 -51.51
N LYS A 590 -22.91 -21.68 -52.82
CA LYS A 590 -22.49 -22.88 -53.55
C LYS A 590 -21.01 -22.74 -53.93
N ASN A 591 -20.23 -23.79 -53.68
CA ASN A 591 -18.89 -23.98 -54.25
C ASN A 591 -18.98 -24.38 -55.73
N GLN A 592 -18.19 -23.74 -56.61
CA GLN A 592 -17.61 -24.31 -57.84
C GLN A 592 -16.54 -23.36 -58.45
N PRO A 593 -15.62 -23.83 -59.32
CA PRO A 593 -14.20 -23.97 -58.99
C PRO A 593 -13.27 -23.01 -59.76
N LEU A 594 -12.01 -22.97 -59.30
CA LEU A 594 -10.89 -22.25 -59.88
C LEU A 594 -10.69 -22.57 -61.38
N ALA A 595 -10.67 -21.52 -62.20
CA ALA A 595 -10.02 -21.52 -63.51
C ALA A 595 -8.64 -20.89 -63.38
N ALA A 596 -7.62 -21.58 -63.88
CA ALA A 596 -6.22 -21.20 -63.83
C ALA A 596 -5.92 -19.95 -64.70
N PRO A 597 -5.03 -19.04 -64.28
CA PRO A 597 -4.33 -18.14 -65.19
C PRO A 597 -3.23 -18.90 -65.95
N PRO A 598 -2.81 -18.42 -67.14
CA PRO A 598 -1.92 -19.15 -68.02
C PRO A 598 -0.52 -19.29 -67.44
N GLN A 599 0.07 -20.47 -67.60
CA GLN A 599 1.48 -20.72 -67.31
C GLN A 599 2.36 -19.97 -68.32
N ILE A 600 3.13 -19.01 -67.82
CA ILE A 600 4.33 -18.52 -68.51
C ILE A 600 5.45 -19.48 -68.15
N ILE A 601 6.00 -20.13 -69.17
CA ILE A 601 7.17 -21.00 -69.08
C ILE A 601 8.36 -20.11 -68.71
N VAL A 602 9.02 -20.45 -67.60
CA VAL A 602 10.30 -19.87 -67.19
C VAL A 602 11.39 -20.60 -67.99
N GLU A 603 12.01 -19.91 -68.94
CA GLU A 603 13.36 -20.25 -69.41
C GLU A 603 14.35 -19.28 -68.74
N ASP A 604 15.40 -19.88 -68.16
CA ASP A 604 16.59 -19.32 -67.51
C ASP A 604 16.49 -18.61 -66.14
N PRO A 605 17.32 -18.97 -65.12
CA PRO A 605 17.23 -18.44 -63.74
C PRO A 605 18.22 -17.31 -63.40
N ASP A 606 18.91 -16.71 -64.36
CA ASP A 606 19.93 -15.67 -64.10
C ASP A 606 19.58 -14.36 -64.81
N ASP A 607 18.61 -13.60 -64.28
CA ASP A 607 18.54 -12.12 -64.32
C ASP A 607 17.16 -11.63 -63.82
N LEU A 608 17.05 -11.39 -62.51
CA LEU A 608 15.98 -10.56 -61.96
C LEU A 608 16.57 -9.18 -61.63
N PRO A 609 15.97 -8.06 -62.09
CA PRO A 609 16.38 -6.75 -61.62
C PRO A 609 16.03 -6.62 -60.12
N PRO A 610 16.82 -5.87 -59.32
CA PRO A 610 16.58 -5.76 -57.90
C PRO A 610 15.22 -5.09 -57.64
N SER A 611 14.55 -5.53 -56.57
CA SER A 611 13.32 -4.92 -56.07
C SER A 611 13.48 -3.40 -55.92
N ALA A 612 12.54 -2.62 -56.48
CA ALA A 612 12.53 -1.16 -56.36
C ALA A 612 12.64 -0.76 -54.88
N GLY A 613 13.81 -0.22 -54.48
CA GLY A 613 14.10 0.18 -53.11
C GLY A 613 13.23 1.34 -52.66
N THR A 614 12.92 1.40 -51.36
CA THR A 614 12.25 2.56 -50.77
C THR A 614 13.21 3.76 -50.75
N HIS A 615 12.68 4.98 -50.67
CA HIS A 615 13.49 6.20 -50.54
C HIS A 615 14.41 6.16 -49.29
N LEU A 616 14.00 5.43 -48.25
CA LEU A 616 14.82 5.14 -47.07
C LEU A 616 16.03 4.27 -47.40
N ASP A 617 15.85 3.20 -48.17
CA ASP A 617 16.95 2.29 -48.55
C ASP A 617 18.04 3.06 -49.32
N GLY A 618 17.63 3.97 -50.20
CA GLY A 618 18.56 4.85 -50.93
C GLY A 618 19.37 5.77 -50.01
N LEU A 619 18.72 6.41 -49.02
CA LEU A 619 19.40 7.28 -48.05
C LEU A 619 20.38 6.51 -47.15
N VAL A 620 19.98 5.31 -46.70
CA VAL A 620 20.79 4.47 -45.81
C VAL A 620 21.97 3.88 -46.57
N GLN A 621 21.77 3.41 -47.80
CA GLN A 621 22.86 2.92 -48.63
C GLN A 621 23.86 4.03 -48.98
N SER A 622 23.36 5.23 -49.32
CA SER A 622 24.21 6.40 -49.57
C SER A 622 25.08 6.76 -48.37
N TYR A 623 24.57 6.62 -47.14
CA TYR A 623 25.37 6.81 -45.94
C TYR A 623 26.42 5.72 -45.77
N LYS A 624 26.04 4.45 -45.96
CA LYS A 624 26.97 3.31 -45.85
C LYS A 624 28.15 3.43 -46.81
N ASP A 625 27.90 3.88 -48.04
CA ASP A 625 28.91 4.06 -49.09
C ASP A 625 29.70 5.38 -48.96
N SER A 626 29.33 6.24 -48.01
CA SER A 626 29.98 7.54 -47.83
C SER A 626 31.35 7.43 -47.14
N ASN A 627 32.22 8.41 -47.43
CA ASN A 627 33.49 8.58 -46.72
C ASN A 627 33.29 8.80 -45.21
N ILE A 628 32.17 9.40 -44.79
CA ILE A 628 31.88 9.69 -43.39
C ILE A 628 31.65 8.39 -42.62
N SER A 629 30.86 7.46 -43.16
CA SER A 629 30.64 6.14 -42.56
C SER A 629 31.97 5.36 -42.43
N THR A 630 32.81 5.40 -43.47
CA THR A 630 34.12 4.75 -43.45
C THR A 630 35.05 5.37 -42.40
N GLN A 631 35.10 6.70 -42.28
CA GLN A 631 35.89 7.39 -41.26
C GLN A 631 35.48 7.02 -39.83
N ILE A 632 34.17 6.92 -39.57
CA ILE A 632 33.66 6.50 -38.25
C ILE A 632 34.04 5.05 -37.95
N TYR A 633 33.97 4.17 -38.95
CA TYR A 633 34.37 2.78 -38.80
C TYR A 633 35.88 2.67 -38.48
N ASP A 634 36.72 3.36 -39.23
CA ASP A 634 38.16 3.40 -39.00
C ASP A 634 38.50 3.99 -37.62
N GLU A 635 37.79 5.04 -37.20
CA GLU A 635 37.92 5.63 -35.86
C GLU A 635 37.60 4.63 -34.73
N ILE A 636 36.55 3.80 -34.89
CA ILE A 636 36.21 2.75 -33.92
C ILE A 636 37.31 1.68 -33.88
N VAL A 637 37.78 1.23 -35.05
CA VAL A 637 38.82 0.20 -35.17
C VAL A 637 40.13 0.68 -34.55
N ASP A 638 40.54 1.91 -34.83
CA ASP A 638 41.74 2.54 -34.29
C ASP A 638 41.68 2.69 -32.77
N ALA A 639 40.52 3.12 -32.22
CA ALA A 639 40.32 3.21 -30.78
C ALA A 639 40.43 1.83 -30.09
N VAL A 640 39.83 0.80 -30.69
CA VAL A 640 39.90 -0.58 -30.16
C VAL A 640 41.31 -1.16 -30.28
N ALA A 641 42.01 -0.91 -31.38
CA ALA A 641 43.40 -1.34 -31.57
C ALA A 641 44.32 -0.63 -30.56
N GLY A 642 44.19 0.68 -30.40
CA GLY A 642 44.94 1.48 -29.42
C GLY A 642 44.76 0.97 -27.98
N ALA A 643 43.54 0.65 -27.58
CA ALA A 643 43.25 0.08 -26.27
C ALA A 643 43.87 -1.32 -26.08
N ARG A 644 43.83 -2.17 -27.11
CA ARG A 644 44.48 -3.50 -27.07
C ARG A 644 46.01 -3.38 -26.97
N HIS A 645 46.62 -2.42 -27.64
CA HIS A 645 48.05 -2.16 -27.54
C HIS A 645 48.44 -1.64 -26.16
N ALA A 646 47.65 -0.74 -25.57
CA ALA A 646 47.87 -0.21 -24.22
C ALA A 646 47.79 -1.31 -23.13
N ASN A 647 46.95 -2.33 -23.32
CA ASN A 647 46.79 -3.46 -22.39
C ASN A 647 47.77 -4.63 -22.61
N GLY A 648 48.62 -4.57 -23.63
CA GLY A 648 49.62 -5.60 -23.95
C GLY A 648 49.07 -6.83 -24.69
N GLN A 649 49.78 -7.27 -25.74
CA GLN A 649 49.52 -8.52 -26.45
C GLN A 649 49.94 -9.73 -25.59
N ASN A 650 49.10 -10.19 -24.67
CA ASN A 650 49.18 -11.56 -24.13
C ASN A 650 47.81 -12.02 -23.67
N GLY A 651 46.93 -12.26 -24.65
CA GLY A 651 45.68 -12.99 -24.48
C GLY A 651 45.83 -14.44 -24.95
N GLN A 652 46.75 -15.21 -24.36
CA GLN A 652 46.61 -16.66 -24.35
C GLN A 652 46.00 -17.09 -23.02
N VAL A 653 44.94 -17.85 -23.14
CA VAL A 653 44.17 -18.51 -22.09
C VAL A 653 45.13 -19.15 -21.08
N GLY A 654 45.18 -18.59 -19.88
CA GLY A 654 45.93 -19.10 -18.74
C GLY A 654 45.05 -18.97 -17.50
N ASP A 655 44.43 -20.07 -17.13
CA ASP A 655 43.69 -20.26 -15.89
C ASP A 655 44.68 -20.14 -14.71
N GLY A 656 44.41 -19.24 -13.75
CA GLY A 656 45.22 -19.11 -12.52
C GLY A 656 45.56 -17.67 -12.11
N ASN A 657 45.00 -17.29 -10.95
CA ASN A 657 45.32 -16.10 -10.12
C ASN A 657 44.69 -14.75 -10.51
N ALA A 658 43.41 -14.62 -10.13
CA ALA A 658 42.63 -13.38 -10.13
C ALA A 658 43.04 -12.42 -9.00
N ASN A 659 44.21 -11.79 -9.10
CA ASN A 659 44.55 -10.61 -8.29
C ASN A 659 45.38 -9.63 -9.13
N GLY A 660 44.69 -8.64 -9.73
CA GLY A 660 45.36 -7.46 -10.29
C GLY A 660 44.98 -7.02 -11.70
N LYS A 661 43.76 -7.26 -12.20
CA LYS A 661 43.25 -6.45 -13.33
C LYS A 661 42.87 -5.08 -12.78
N VAL A 662 43.73 -4.08 -13.00
CA VAL A 662 43.38 -2.66 -12.81
C VAL A 662 42.34 -2.35 -13.88
N SER A 663 41.06 -2.32 -13.51
CA SER A 663 39.99 -1.87 -14.41
C SER A 663 40.34 -0.45 -14.89
N ALA A 664 40.23 -0.19 -16.20
CA ALA A 664 40.54 1.11 -16.82
C ALA A 664 39.73 2.27 -16.21
N ILE A 665 38.66 1.92 -15.49
CA ILE A 665 37.69 2.80 -14.85
C ILE A 665 37.65 2.39 -13.37
N GLY A 666 37.83 3.36 -12.47
CA GLY A 666 38.13 3.13 -11.04
C GLY A 666 37.20 2.15 -10.30
N ARG A 667 37.67 1.65 -9.15
CA ARG A 667 36.93 0.72 -8.29
C ARG A 667 35.53 1.26 -7.96
N GLY A 668 34.49 0.46 -8.21
CA GLY A 668 33.13 0.76 -7.77
C GLY A 668 33.05 0.96 -6.26
N TYR A 669 32.48 2.07 -5.82
CA TYR A 669 32.42 2.43 -4.40
C TYR A 669 31.38 1.62 -3.63
N ALA A 670 31.67 1.35 -2.34
CA ALA A 670 30.73 0.72 -1.43
C ALA A 670 29.49 1.61 -1.20
N ARG A 671 28.31 1.09 -1.57
CA ARG A 671 27.03 1.76 -1.40
C ARG A 671 26.69 1.94 0.09
N VAL A 672 25.81 2.90 0.35
CA VAL A 672 25.27 3.19 1.69
C VAL A 672 24.46 1.99 2.20
N GLY A 673 24.59 1.63 3.48
CA GLY A 673 23.87 0.51 4.09
C GLY A 673 22.37 0.77 4.24
N TYR A 674 21.57 -0.31 4.38
CA TYR A 674 20.10 -0.22 4.42
C TYR A 674 19.55 0.67 5.55
N LEU A 675 20.16 0.64 6.74
CA LEU A 675 19.72 1.48 7.85
C LEU A 675 19.88 2.98 7.53
N THR A 676 21.01 3.35 6.94
CA THR A 676 21.28 4.74 6.56
C THR A 676 20.34 5.17 5.42
N GLN A 677 20.09 4.30 4.43
CA GLN A 677 19.08 4.56 3.39
C GLN A 677 17.69 4.80 4.02
N PHE A 678 17.27 3.92 4.94
CA PHE A 678 16.00 4.07 5.66
C PHE A 678 15.93 5.39 6.42
N ILE A 679 16.99 5.81 7.12
CA ILE A 679 17.02 7.10 7.85
C ILE A 679 16.90 8.28 6.88
N ILE A 680 17.62 8.28 5.76
CA ILE A 680 17.56 9.36 4.76
C ILE A 680 16.16 9.45 4.16
N LEU A 681 15.59 8.32 3.74
CA LEU A 681 14.25 8.25 3.16
C LEU A 681 13.18 8.62 4.19
N SER A 682 13.34 8.20 5.43
CA SER A 682 12.49 8.58 6.57
C SER A 682 12.48 10.10 6.77
N GLN A 683 13.65 10.73 6.77
CA GLN A 683 13.75 12.19 6.86
C GLN A 683 13.09 12.88 5.67
N ARG A 684 13.26 12.35 4.46
CA ARG A 684 12.62 12.86 3.24
C ARG A 684 11.08 12.79 3.35
N THR A 685 10.55 11.64 3.71
CA THR A 685 9.10 11.41 3.85
C THR A 685 8.51 12.24 4.98
N TRP A 686 9.20 12.35 6.12
CA TRP A 686 8.78 13.21 7.23
C TRP A 686 8.71 14.69 6.83
N ARG A 687 9.73 15.21 6.14
CA ARG A 687 9.72 16.59 5.62
C ARG A 687 8.57 16.81 4.64
N ASN A 688 8.31 15.85 3.76
CA ASN A 688 7.19 15.91 2.82
C ASN A 688 5.85 16.00 3.56
N LEU A 689 5.61 15.09 4.52
CA LEU A 689 4.39 15.06 5.32
C LEU A 689 4.20 16.34 6.14
N TYR A 690 5.27 16.82 6.78
CA TYR A 690 5.24 18.01 7.61
C TYR A 690 4.95 19.30 6.82
N ARG A 691 5.52 19.45 5.61
CA ARG A 691 5.29 20.61 4.75
C ARG A 691 3.96 20.56 4.00
N ASN A 692 3.30 19.41 3.96
CA ASN A 692 1.92 19.26 3.50
C ASN A 692 0.99 18.82 4.64
N PRO A 693 0.79 19.66 5.67
CA PRO A 693 0.07 19.26 6.88
C PRO A 693 -1.45 19.23 6.69
N LEU A 694 -1.96 19.71 5.54
CA LEU A 694 -3.40 19.83 5.32
C LEU A 694 -4.09 18.47 5.47
N LEU A 695 -3.53 17.42 4.87
CA LEU A 695 -4.09 16.07 4.96
C LEU A 695 -4.14 15.58 6.42
N MET A 696 -3.03 15.69 7.15
CA MET A 696 -2.93 15.26 8.55
C MET A 696 -3.86 16.05 9.47
N LEU A 697 -3.90 17.38 9.33
CA LEU A 697 -4.74 18.26 10.14
C LEU A 697 -6.22 17.98 9.89
N THR A 698 -6.62 17.76 8.63
CA THR A 698 -7.99 17.40 8.29
C THR A 698 -8.41 16.08 8.93
N HIS A 699 -7.56 15.06 8.93
CA HIS A 699 -7.86 13.79 9.61
C HIS A 699 -8.03 13.96 11.13
N TYR A 700 -7.17 14.75 11.79
CA TYR A 700 -7.28 14.99 13.24
C TYR A 700 -8.52 15.81 13.60
N ALA A 701 -8.81 16.85 12.82
CA ALA A 701 -9.98 17.70 13.02
C ALA A 701 -11.28 16.89 12.84
N ILE A 702 -11.38 16.09 11.78
CA ILE A 702 -12.53 15.21 11.52
C ILE A 702 -12.69 14.20 12.66
N ALA A 703 -11.60 13.59 13.13
CA ALA A 703 -11.66 12.63 14.24
C ALA A 703 -12.21 13.27 15.52
N ILE A 704 -11.79 14.49 15.90
CA ILE A 704 -12.33 15.18 17.08
C ILE A 704 -13.79 15.54 16.91
N VAL A 705 -14.18 16.12 15.76
CA VAL A 705 -15.57 16.53 15.51
C VAL A 705 -16.50 15.33 15.54
N LEU A 706 -16.13 14.24 14.86
CA LEU A 706 -16.91 13.01 14.86
C LEU A 706 -16.91 12.32 16.21
N ALA A 707 -15.83 12.42 16.99
CA ALA A 707 -15.77 11.88 18.35
C ALA A 707 -16.75 12.59 19.28
N VAL A 708 -16.76 13.93 19.28
CA VAL A 708 -17.69 14.72 20.11
C VAL A 708 -19.13 14.50 19.67
N LEU A 709 -19.40 14.47 18.36
CA LEU A 709 -20.74 14.20 17.82
C LEU A 709 -21.24 12.81 18.24
N SER A 710 -20.42 11.78 18.05
CA SER A 710 -20.79 10.40 18.42
C SER A 710 -20.93 10.24 19.93
N GLY A 711 -20.02 10.83 20.72
CA GLY A 711 -20.11 10.83 22.17
C GLY A 711 -21.34 11.57 22.70
N TYR A 712 -21.83 12.60 21.99
CA TYR A 712 -23.09 13.28 22.31
C TYR A 712 -24.32 12.41 21.98
N LEU A 713 -24.33 11.75 20.82
CA LEU A 713 -25.45 10.90 20.40
C LEU A 713 -25.63 9.67 21.29
N PHE A 714 -24.52 9.09 21.75
CA PHE A 714 -24.49 7.91 22.62
C PHE A 714 -24.17 8.27 24.08
N TYR A 715 -24.49 9.48 24.52
CA TYR A 715 -24.14 9.97 25.85
C TYR A 715 -24.84 9.18 26.96
N GLY A 716 -24.05 8.66 27.91
CA GLY A 716 -24.57 7.99 29.11
C GLY A 716 -25.40 6.74 28.83
N LEU A 717 -24.74 5.67 28.36
CA LEU A 717 -25.36 4.39 28.05
C LEU A 717 -25.93 3.71 29.30
N THR A 718 -27.23 3.41 29.27
CA THR A 718 -27.97 2.69 30.32
C THR A 718 -27.68 1.18 30.28
N ASP A 719 -27.86 0.47 31.41
CA ASP A 719 -27.62 -0.98 31.52
C ASP A 719 -28.92 -1.79 31.36
N ASP A 720 -29.72 -1.41 30.36
CA ASP A 720 -30.98 -2.02 29.94
C ASP A 720 -30.87 -2.56 28.48
N ILE A 721 -31.91 -3.26 28.01
CA ILE A 721 -31.94 -3.81 26.64
C ILE A 721 -31.73 -2.72 25.57
N PRO A 722 -32.42 -1.55 25.61
CA PRO A 722 -32.12 -0.44 24.70
C PRO A 722 -30.67 0.06 24.78
N GLY A 723 -30.11 0.13 25.99
CA GLY A 723 -28.71 0.50 26.20
C GLY A 723 -27.73 -0.48 25.57
N PHE A 724 -28.02 -1.79 25.58
CA PHE A 724 -27.25 -2.79 24.85
C PHE A 724 -27.30 -2.59 23.33
N GLN A 725 -28.48 -2.33 22.76
CA GLN A 725 -28.60 -2.00 21.34
C GLN A 725 -27.80 -0.73 20.98
N ASN A 726 -27.81 0.28 21.83
CA ASN A 726 -27.01 1.49 21.65
C ASN A 726 -25.48 1.21 21.69
N ARG A 727 -25.01 0.26 22.51
CA ARG A 727 -23.61 -0.20 22.51
C ARG A 727 -23.22 -0.88 21.20
N LEU A 728 -24.06 -1.79 20.71
CA LEU A 728 -23.87 -2.44 19.41
C LEU A 728 -23.79 -1.38 18.29
N GLY A 729 -24.74 -0.44 18.29
CA GLY A 729 -24.76 0.66 17.32
C GLY A 729 -23.51 1.55 17.39
N LEU A 730 -23.04 1.88 18.59
CA LEU A 730 -21.82 2.65 18.80
C LEU A 730 -20.61 1.92 18.17
N PHE A 731 -20.32 0.68 18.56
CA PHE A 731 -19.14 -0.04 18.06
C PHE A 731 -19.20 -0.26 16.55
N PHE A 732 -20.37 -0.60 16.01
CA PHE A 732 -20.56 -0.76 14.57
C PHE A 732 -20.28 0.55 13.82
N PHE A 733 -20.77 1.67 14.34
CA PHE A 733 -20.53 2.99 13.75
C PHE A 733 -19.05 3.40 13.83
N LEU A 734 -18.38 3.18 14.97
CA LEU A 734 -16.95 3.50 15.13
C LEU A 734 -16.08 2.74 14.14
N LEU A 735 -16.28 1.43 14.02
CA LEU A 735 -15.54 0.59 13.07
C LEU A 735 -15.85 1.00 11.63
N SER A 736 -17.11 1.31 11.31
CA SER A 736 -17.51 1.76 9.96
C SER A 736 -16.79 3.06 9.58
N LEU A 737 -16.80 4.04 10.48
CA LEU A 737 -16.16 5.33 10.27
C LEU A 737 -14.66 5.17 10.00
N PHE A 738 -13.95 4.39 10.81
CA PHE A 738 -12.53 4.13 10.60
C PHE A 738 -12.27 3.34 9.32
N GLY A 739 -13.04 2.28 9.10
CA GLY A 739 -12.93 1.43 7.92
C GLY A 739 -12.96 2.24 6.63
N PHE A 740 -14.01 3.06 6.43
CA PHE A 740 -14.10 3.90 5.23
C PHE A 740 -13.11 5.06 5.22
N SER A 741 -12.71 5.60 6.38
CA SER A 741 -11.68 6.66 6.46
C SER A 741 -10.31 6.18 5.94
N THR A 742 -10.01 4.88 6.05
CA THR A 742 -8.75 4.29 5.56
C THR A 742 -8.60 4.24 4.04
N LEU A 743 -9.68 4.46 3.27
CA LEU A 743 -9.62 4.52 1.79
C LEU A 743 -8.64 5.58 1.28
N THR A 744 -8.39 6.62 2.08
CA THR A 744 -7.35 7.62 1.79
C THR A 744 -5.93 7.03 1.66
N SER A 745 -5.67 5.83 2.18
CA SER A 745 -4.38 5.13 2.03
C SER A 745 -4.11 4.66 0.60
N LEU A 746 -5.16 4.49 -0.22
CA LEU A 746 -5.06 3.98 -1.59
C LEU A 746 -4.24 4.91 -2.50
N THR A 747 -4.30 6.22 -2.27
CA THR A 747 -3.68 7.23 -3.14
C THR A 747 -2.25 7.59 -2.72
N VAL A 748 -1.82 7.15 -1.52
CA VAL A 748 -0.53 7.46 -0.93
C VAL A 748 0.63 6.98 -1.81
N PHE A 749 0.53 5.77 -2.35
CA PHE A 749 1.56 5.22 -3.23
C PHE A 749 1.38 5.65 -4.69
N ALA A 750 0.13 5.84 -5.14
CA ALA A 750 -0.17 6.21 -6.52
C ALA A 750 0.52 7.51 -6.95
N SER A 751 0.58 8.51 -6.07
CA SER A 751 1.20 9.81 -6.35
C SER A 751 2.73 9.77 -6.49
N GLU A 752 3.42 8.88 -5.78
CA GLU A 752 4.89 8.77 -5.79
C GLU A 752 5.41 7.59 -6.63
N ARG A 753 4.51 6.81 -7.23
CA ARG A 753 4.86 5.60 -7.99
C ARG A 753 5.90 5.85 -9.07
N LEU A 754 5.74 6.93 -9.85
CA LEU A 754 6.63 7.25 -10.96
C LEU A 754 8.04 7.63 -10.47
N LEU A 755 8.12 8.40 -9.38
CA LEU A 755 9.38 8.74 -8.72
C LEU A 755 10.09 7.47 -8.21
N PHE A 756 9.35 6.59 -7.52
CA PHE A 756 9.90 5.33 -6.98
C PHE A 756 10.46 4.43 -8.09
N VAL A 757 9.71 4.25 -9.18
CA VAL A 757 10.14 3.42 -10.32
C VAL A 757 11.44 3.97 -10.92
N ARG A 758 11.52 5.29 -11.14
CA ARG A 758 12.71 5.96 -11.65
C ARG A 758 13.92 5.80 -10.73
N GLU A 759 13.76 6.13 -9.45
CA GLU A 759 14.85 6.04 -8.46
C GLU A 759 15.34 4.59 -8.29
N ARG A 760 14.44 3.62 -8.40
CA ARG A 760 14.79 2.19 -8.40
C ARG A 760 15.58 1.79 -9.64
N ALA A 761 15.19 2.27 -10.83
CA ALA A 761 15.89 1.98 -12.08
C ALA A 761 17.33 2.51 -12.08
N ASN A 762 17.54 3.71 -11.52
CA ASN A 762 18.85 4.33 -11.36
C ASN A 762 19.61 3.82 -10.11
N GLY A 763 19.01 2.91 -9.34
CA GLY A 763 19.65 2.24 -8.21
C GLY A 763 19.92 3.12 -6.98
N TYR A 764 19.06 4.10 -6.70
CA TYR A 764 19.22 5.04 -5.58
C TYR A 764 19.14 4.35 -4.21
N TYR A 765 18.23 3.37 -4.04
CA TYR A 765 18.03 2.67 -2.77
C TYR A 765 17.38 1.30 -2.97
N SER A 766 17.36 0.51 -1.89
CA SER A 766 16.64 -0.75 -1.85
C SER A 766 15.11 -0.54 -1.74
N PRO A 767 14.29 -1.33 -2.46
CA PRO A 767 12.83 -1.22 -2.38
C PRO A 767 12.28 -1.32 -0.95
N ILE A 768 12.87 -2.19 -0.13
CA ILE A 768 12.43 -2.41 1.25
C ILE A 768 12.64 -1.18 2.14
N THR A 769 13.74 -0.45 1.95
CA THR A 769 14.02 0.75 2.75
C THR A 769 13.06 1.88 2.44
N TYR A 770 12.64 2.01 1.17
CA TYR A 770 11.60 2.96 0.78
C TYR A 770 10.23 2.55 1.31
N PHE A 771 9.84 1.28 1.15
CA PHE A 771 8.57 0.78 1.66
C PHE A 771 8.42 1.00 3.16
N CYS A 772 9.41 0.55 3.95
CA CYS A 772 9.36 0.70 5.41
C CYS A 772 9.29 2.17 5.82
N ALA A 773 10.08 3.05 5.20
CA ALA A 773 10.03 4.48 5.49
C ALA A 773 8.66 5.07 5.16
N LYS A 774 8.10 4.74 3.99
CA LYS A 774 6.81 5.26 3.55
C LYS A 774 5.67 4.78 4.45
N VAL A 775 5.60 3.47 4.73
CA VAL A 775 4.57 2.85 5.56
C VAL A 775 4.60 3.40 6.98
N MET A 776 5.78 3.52 7.59
CA MET A 776 5.90 4.02 8.97
C MET A 776 5.40 5.45 9.12
N PHE A 777 5.79 6.35 8.21
CA PHE A 777 5.39 7.76 8.26
C PHE A 777 3.99 8.05 7.74
N ASP A 778 3.36 7.10 7.03
CA ASP A 778 1.95 7.17 6.68
C ASP A 778 1.07 6.61 7.81
N MET A 779 1.37 5.40 8.29
CA MET A 779 0.57 4.70 9.29
C MET A 779 0.57 5.38 10.66
N ILE A 780 1.72 5.81 11.17
CA ILE A 780 1.77 6.37 12.54
C ILE A 780 0.93 7.65 12.65
N PRO A 781 1.15 8.69 11.84
CA PRO A 781 0.40 9.93 11.98
C PRO A 781 -1.06 9.77 11.53
N LEU A 782 -1.31 9.13 10.40
CA LEU A 782 -2.66 9.15 9.80
C LEU A 782 -3.56 7.99 10.25
N ARG A 783 -3.01 6.91 10.84
CA ARG A 783 -3.78 5.70 11.19
C ARG A 783 -3.72 5.31 12.66
N ILE A 784 -2.69 5.68 13.41
CA ILE A 784 -2.60 5.35 14.85
C ILE A 784 -3.19 6.50 15.69
N ILE A 785 -2.83 7.73 15.39
CA ILE A 785 -3.24 8.89 16.20
C ILE A 785 -4.76 9.17 16.16
N PRO A 786 -5.46 9.13 15.00
CA PRO A 786 -6.89 9.45 14.98
C PRO A 786 -7.77 8.50 15.82
N PRO A 787 -7.59 7.15 15.77
CA PRO A 787 -8.28 6.24 16.69
C PRO A 787 -8.00 6.51 18.17
N ILE A 788 -6.77 6.87 18.52
CA ILE A 788 -6.41 7.21 19.90
C ILE A 788 -7.11 8.51 20.35
N ILE A 789 -7.17 9.54 19.50
CA ILE A 789 -7.87 10.78 19.85
C ILE A 789 -9.37 10.53 20.01
N MET A 790 -9.97 9.85 19.03
CA MET A 790 -11.42 9.60 19.03
C MET A 790 -11.85 8.66 20.15
N GLY A 791 -11.12 7.56 20.36
CA GLY A 791 -11.41 6.62 21.44
C GLY A 791 -11.28 7.24 22.82
N ALA A 792 -10.32 8.17 23.02
CA ALA A 792 -10.09 8.81 24.31
C ALA A 792 -11.25 9.74 24.68
N ILE A 793 -11.86 10.38 23.68
CA ILE A 793 -13.03 11.24 23.84
C ILE A 793 -14.31 10.40 24.03
N ILE A 794 -14.55 9.42 23.16
CA ILE A 794 -15.81 8.66 23.12
C ILE A 794 -15.99 7.77 24.35
N TYR A 795 -14.93 7.09 24.80
CA TYR A 795 -15.01 6.11 25.87
C TYR A 795 -15.60 6.69 27.17
N PRO A 796 -15.08 7.80 27.73
CA PRO A 796 -15.66 8.41 28.91
C PRO A 796 -16.99 9.15 28.64
N MET A 797 -17.22 9.69 27.43
CA MET A 797 -18.48 10.39 27.09
C MET A 797 -19.69 9.46 27.06
N THR A 798 -19.50 8.25 26.55
CA THR A 798 -20.58 7.27 26.39
C THR A 798 -20.87 6.49 27.67
N GLY A 799 -19.97 6.53 28.66
CA GLY A 799 -20.15 5.81 29.92
C GLY A 799 -19.94 4.30 29.80
N LEU A 800 -18.97 3.88 28.98
CA LEU A 800 -18.47 2.49 28.96
C LEU A 800 -17.83 2.12 30.31
N ILE A 801 -17.50 0.85 30.53
CA ILE A 801 -16.97 0.37 31.81
C ILE A 801 -15.73 1.19 32.24
N PRO A 802 -15.72 1.86 33.41
CA PRO A 802 -14.64 2.77 33.81
C PRO A 802 -13.38 2.06 34.35
N ASP A 803 -12.97 0.98 33.69
CA ASP A 803 -11.79 0.19 34.04
C ASP A 803 -10.63 0.41 33.06
N ALA A 804 -9.40 0.48 33.59
CA ALA A 804 -8.20 0.74 32.79
C ALA A 804 -7.93 -0.38 31.78
N SER A 805 -8.13 -1.65 32.16
CA SER A 805 -7.86 -2.79 31.26
C SER A 805 -8.85 -2.82 30.08
N HIS A 806 -10.12 -2.49 30.33
CA HIS A 806 -11.15 -2.41 29.30
C HIS A 806 -10.90 -1.24 28.35
N PHE A 807 -10.45 -0.09 28.87
CA PHE A 807 -10.07 1.08 28.07
C PHE A 807 -8.88 0.81 27.13
N PHE A 808 -7.79 0.23 27.65
CA PHE A 808 -6.62 -0.06 26.82
C PHE A 808 -6.90 -1.16 25.79
N THR A 809 -7.74 -2.15 26.13
CA THR A 809 -8.19 -3.18 25.17
C THR A 809 -9.05 -2.56 24.07
N PHE A 810 -10.01 -1.71 24.42
CA PHE A 810 -10.81 -0.94 23.47
C PHE A 810 -9.94 -0.11 22.51
N MET A 811 -8.94 0.60 23.06
CA MET A 811 -7.98 1.37 22.27
C MET A 811 -7.14 0.50 21.33
N LEU A 812 -6.63 -0.62 21.84
CA LEU A 812 -5.84 -1.57 21.06
C LEU A 812 -6.64 -2.10 19.88
N VAL A 813 -7.90 -2.50 20.10
CA VAL A 813 -8.78 -3.00 19.04
C VAL A 813 -9.02 -1.93 17.97
N LEU A 814 -9.32 -0.68 18.36
CA LEU A 814 -9.52 0.41 17.40
C LEU A 814 -8.27 0.70 16.57
N VAL A 815 -7.08 0.70 17.19
CA VAL A 815 -5.81 0.93 16.49
C VAL A 815 -5.49 -0.24 15.55
N LEU A 816 -5.61 -1.48 16.01
CA LEU A 816 -5.32 -2.66 15.19
C LEU A 816 -6.30 -2.81 14.03
N PHE A 817 -7.59 -2.56 14.26
CA PHE A 817 -8.59 -2.54 13.19
C PHE A 817 -8.26 -1.49 12.13
N ASN A 818 -7.94 -0.26 12.53
CA ASN A 818 -7.59 0.80 11.59
C ASN A 818 -6.28 0.51 10.84
N LEU A 819 -5.32 -0.17 11.49
CA LEU A 819 -4.08 -0.62 10.88
C LEU A 819 -4.32 -1.73 9.84
N ALA A 820 -5.17 -2.72 10.17
CA ALA A 820 -5.55 -3.80 9.27
C ALA A 820 -6.29 -3.27 8.04
N ALA A 821 -7.27 -2.39 8.23
CA ALA A 821 -7.98 -1.72 7.14
C ALA A 821 -7.02 -0.92 6.25
N ALA A 822 -6.10 -0.15 6.84
CA ALA A 822 -5.10 0.60 6.09
C ALA A 822 -4.14 -0.31 5.31
N ALA A 823 -3.73 -1.45 5.88
CA ALA A 823 -2.87 -2.43 5.20
C ALA A 823 -3.55 -3.05 3.96
N ILE A 824 -4.84 -3.41 4.08
CA ILE A 824 -5.65 -3.91 2.97
C ILE A 824 -5.78 -2.84 1.87
N CYS A 825 -6.13 -1.61 2.24
CA CYS A 825 -6.20 -0.50 1.29
C CYS A 825 -4.84 -0.21 0.63
N LEU A 826 -3.73 -0.24 1.38
CA LEU A 826 -2.39 -0.05 0.83
C LEU A 826 -2.05 -1.13 -0.20
N PHE A 827 -2.36 -2.40 0.08
CA PHE A 827 -2.15 -3.51 -0.85
C PHE A 827 -2.92 -3.29 -2.16
N ILE A 828 -4.21 -2.96 -2.08
CA ILE A 828 -5.05 -2.66 -3.25
C ILE A 828 -4.49 -1.47 -4.04
N GLY A 829 -4.03 -0.42 -3.36
CA GLY A 829 -3.45 0.78 -3.98
C GLY A 829 -2.13 0.53 -4.72
N ILE A 830 -1.37 -0.49 -4.33
CA ILE A 830 -0.14 -0.89 -5.02
C ILE A 830 -0.44 -1.77 -6.23
N VAL A 831 -1.41 -2.68 -6.11
CA VAL A 831 -1.81 -3.61 -7.18
C VAL A 831 -2.49 -2.85 -8.33
N CYS A 832 -3.39 -1.93 -8.02
CA CYS A 832 -4.12 -1.14 -9.00
C CYS A 832 -3.27 0.00 -9.56
N ARG A 833 -3.28 0.18 -10.89
CA ARG A 833 -2.58 1.31 -11.54
C ARG A 833 -3.38 2.61 -11.44
N ASP A 834 -4.69 2.50 -11.60
CA ASP A 834 -5.61 3.63 -11.59
C ASP A 834 -6.21 3.85 -10.21
N GLY A 835 -6.09 5.08 -9.69
CA GLY A 835 -6.62 5.45 -8.38
C GLY A 835 -8.13 5.30 -8.26
N SER A 836 -8.88 5.60 -9.33
CA SER A 836 -10.34 5.46 -9.35
C SER A 836 -10.79 4.00 -9.23
N VAL A 837 -10.09 3.09 -9.91
CA VAL A 837 -10.36 1.64 -9.83
C VAL A 837 -10.00 1.11 -8.45
N ALA A 838 -8.87 1.56 -7.90
CA ALA A 838 -8.46 1.21 -6.54
C ALA A 838 -9.49 1.63 -5.50
N ASN A 839 -10.06 2.84 -5.63
CA ASN A 839 -11.10 3.34 -4.71
C ASN A 839 -12.41 2.55 -4.81
N LEU A 840 -12.83 2.16 -6.01
CA LEU A 840 -14.00 1.30 -6.22
C LEU A 840 -13.82 -0.06 -5.54
N ILE A 841 -12.70 -0.74 -5.82
CA ILE A 841 -12.38 -2.05 -5.24
C ILE A 841 -12.26 -1.95 -3.72
N GLY A 842 -11.52 -0.96 -3.22
CA GLY A 842 -11.36 -0.74 -1.78
C GLY A 842 -12.71 -0.52 -1.08
N SER A 843 -13.59 0.30 -1.64
CA SER A 843 -14.92 0.55 -1.07
C SER A 843 -15.77 -0.71 -1.04
N LEU A 844 -15.73 -1.53 -2.10
CA LEU A 844 -16.45 -2.81 -2.17
C LEU A 844 -15.94 -3.83 -1.14
N VAL A 845 -14.62 -3.95 -0.98
CA VAL A 845 -14.00 -4.83 0.02
C VAL A 845 -14.42 -4.41 1.43
N MET A 846 -14.41 -3.10 1.73
CA MET A 846 -14.83 -2.59 3.05
C MET A 846 -16.32 -2.79 3.30
N LEU A 847 -17.17 -2.55 2.30
CA LEU A 847 -18.62 -2.78 2.40
C LEU A 847 -18.95 -4.26 2.61
N PHE A 848 -18.28 -5.15 1.86
CA PHE A 848 -18.46 -6.59 2.00
C PHE A 848 -18.01 -7.07 3.38
N SER A 849 -16.85 -6.61 3.85
CA SER A 849 -16.40 -6.94 5.21
C SER A 849 -17.40 -6.43 6.27
N LEU A 850 -17.96 -5.23 6.10
CA LEU A 850 -18.97 -4.69 7.01
C LEU A 850 -20.25 -5.57 7.09
N LEU A 851 -20.69 -6.15 5.97
CA LEU A 851 -21.87 -7.02 5.94
C LEU A 851 -21.72 -8.22 6.88
N PHE A 852 -20.51 -8.79 6.96
CA PHE A 852 -20.19 -9.95 7.80
C PHE A 852 -19.69 -9.57 9.20
N ALA A 853 -19.93 -8.36 9.69
CA ALA A 853 -19.47 -7.92 11.01
C ALA A 853 -20.12 -8.68 12.20
N GLY A 854 -21.21 -9.42 11.97
CA GLY A 854 -21.98 -10.15 13.01
C GLY A 854 -23.22 -9.40 13.52
N LEU A 855 -23.40 -8.12 13.17
CA LEU A 855 -24.59 -7.34 13.54
C LEU A 855 -25.70 -7.40 12.47
N LEU A 856 -25.34 -7.27 11.19
CA LEU A 856 -26.30 -7.25 10.07
C LEU A 856 -26.75 -8.65 9.65
N LEU A 857 -25.89 -9.64 9.87
CA LEU A 857 -26.08 -11.04 9.55
C LEU A 857 -25.64 -11.85 10.77
N ASN A 858 -26.56 -12.60 11.37
CA ASN A 858 -26.25 -13.46 12.53
C ASN A 858 -25.39 -14.65 12.08
N HIS A 859 -24.33 -14.97 12.83
CA HIS A 859 -23.40 -16.08 12.56
C HIS A 859 -24.12 -17.41 12.32
N ASN A 860 -25.12 -17.75 13.15
CA ASN A 860 -25.85 -19.01 13.06
C ASN A 860 -26.79 -19.09 11.84
N ALA A 861 -27.07 -17.95 11.20
CA ALA A 861 -27.92 -17.89 10.01
C ALA A 861 -27.12 -17.96 8.70
N ILE A 862 -25.79 -17.94 8.76
CA ILE A 862 -24.93 -17.99 7.58
C ILE A 862 -24.82 -19.45 7.10
N PRO A 863 -25.07 -19.73 5.82
CA PRO A 863 -24.86 -21.07 5.27
C PRO A 863 -23.40 -21.52 5.43
N ASP A 864 -23.16 -22.79 5.74
CA ASP A 864 -21.81 -23.34 5.98
C ASP A 864 -20.81 -23.03 4.85
N ALA A 865 -21.29 -23.03 3.60
CA ALA A 865 -20.47 -22.71 2.42
C ALA A 865 -19.97 -21.25 2.37
N ALA A 866 -20.62 -20.34 3.09
CA ALA A 866 -20.31 -18.91 3.14
C ALA A 866 -19.61 -18.48 4.45
N LEU A 867 -19.49 -19.35 5.46
CA LEU A 867 -18.87 -19.03 6.74
C LEU A 867 -17.43 -18.54 6.63
N TRP A 868 -16.65 -19.08 5.67
CA TRP A 868 -15.26 -18.63 5.45
C TRP A 868 -15.15 -17.15 5.04
N LEU A 869 -16.21 -16.56 4.47
CA LEU A 869 -16.26 -15.13 4.12
C LEU A 869 -16.32 -14.26 5.37
N GLN A 870 -16.96 -14.75 6.44
CA GLN A 870 -16.95 -14.08 7.74
C GLN A 870 -15.55 -14.08 8.34
N SER A 871 -14.80 -15.18 8.24
CA SER A 871 -13.40 -15.26 8.69
C SER A 871 -12.47 -14.31 7.92
N LEU A 872 -12.87 -13.84 6.73
CA LEU A 872 -12.12 -12.84 5.95
C LEU A 872 -12.43 -11.40 6.39
N SER A 873 -13.46 -11.20 7.21
CA SER A 873 -13.93 -9.88 7.62
C SER A 873 -13.16 -9.33 8.81
N ILE A 874 -12.43 -8.23 8.59
CA ILE A 874 -11.79 -7.48 9.69
C ILE A 874 -12.81 -6.80 10.61
N PHE A 875 -14.02 -6.52 10.10
CA PHE A 875 -15.10 -5.96 10.91
C PHE A 875 -15.66 -6.95 11.90
N HIS A 876 -15.69 -8.25 11.57
CA HIS A 876 -16.13 -9.29 12.50
C HIS A 876 -15.22 -9.34 13.73
N TYR A 877 -13.92 -9.52 13.53
CA TYR A 877 -12.94 -9.56 14.63
C TYR A 877 -12.91 -8.24 15.43
N GLY A 878 -13.00 -7.09 14.74
CA GLY A 878 -13.07 -5.79 15.41
C GLY A 878 -14.32 -5.62 16.26
N PHE A 879 -15.48 -6.05 15.75
CA PHE A 879 -16.76 -5.86 16.42
C PHE A 879 -16.92 -6.83 17.60
N GLU A 880 -16.60 -8.11 17.39
CA GLU A 880 -16.64 -9.15 18.42
C GLU A 880 -15.70 -8.81 19.59
N ALA A 881 -14.45 -8.42 19.31
CA ALA A 881 -13.51 -8.01 20.35
C ALA A 881 -14.01 -6.81 21.18
N LEU A 882 -14.65 -5.81 20.55
CA LEU A 882 -15.20 -4.64 21.26
C LEU A 882 -16.41 -5.00 22.13
N ILE A 883 -17.36 -5.77 21.58
CA ILE A 883 -18.59 -6.10 22.31
C ILE A 883 -18.34 -7.10 23.43
N VAL A 884 -17.47 -8.09 23.22
CA VAL A 884 -17.06 -9.06 24.25
C VAL A 884 -16.30 -8.34 25.36
N ASN A 885 -15.44 -7.38 25.02
CA ASN A 885 -14.74 -6.55 26.02
C ASN A 885 -15.73 -5.75 26.88
N GLU A 886 -16.77 -5.14 26.33
CA GLU A 886 -17.72 -4.31 27.09
C GLU A 886 -18.81 -5.12 27.81
N VAL A 887 -19.37 -6.17 27.20
CA VAL A 887 -20.66 -6.74 27.64
C VAL A 887 -20.53 -8.01 28.49
N VAL A 888 -19.45 -8.78 28.36
CA VAL A 888 -19.31 -10.09 29.06
C VAL A 888 -19.55 -9.98 30.57
N LYS A 889 -19.10 -8.89 31.21
CA LYS A 889 -19.22 -8.69 32.66
C LYS A 889 -20.45 -7.88 33.09
N LEU A 890 -21.33 -7.51 32.16
CA LEU A 890 -22.53 -6.73 32.45
C LEU A 890 -23.73 -7.64 32.72
N THR A 891 -24.64 -7.16 33.56
CA THR A 891 -25.99 -7.71 33.73
C THR A 891 -27.00 -6.67 33.27
N LEU A 892 -27.79 -7.00 32.26
CA LEU A 892 -28.82 -6.11 31.76
C LEU A 892 -30.11 -6.29 32.54
N VAL A 893 -30.83 -5.20 32.77
CA VAL A 893 -32.14 -5.23 33.41
C VAL A 893 -33.21 -5.06 32.33
N ASP A 894 -34.07 -6.07 32.19
CA ASP A 894 -35.29 -5.98 31.40
C ASP A 894 -36.48 -5.68 32.31
N LYS A 895 -37.15 -4.55 32.07
CA LYS A 895 -38.33 -4.13 32.83
C LYS A 895 -39.59 -4.61 32.12
N LYS A 896 -39.98 -5.85 32.37
CA LYS A 896 -41.15 -6.45 31.74
C LYS A 896 -42.24 -6.71 32.79
N TYR A 897 -43.45 -6.21 32.52
CA TYR A 897 -44.62 -6.39 33.41
C TYR A 897 -44.40 -5.90 34.86
N GLY A 898 -43.55 -4.89 35.08
CA GLY A 898 -43.25 -4.37 36.42
C GLY A 898 -42.28 -5.21 37.26
N LEU A 899 -41.67 -6.23 36.66
CA LEU A 899 -40.60 -7.04 37.24
C LEU A 899 -39.27 -6.67 36.58
N ASP A 900 -38.21 -6.53 37.39
CA ASP A 900 -36.84 -6.32 36.92
C ASP A 900 -36.19 -7.70 36.70
N ILE A 901 -36.20 -8.18 35.45
CA ILE A 901 -35.56 -9.44 35.06
C ILE A 901 -34.10 -9.13 34.72
N THR A 902 -33.16 -9.73 35.43
CA THR A 902 -31.73 -9.55 35.17
C THR A 902 -31.22 -10.64 34.25
N VAL A 903 -30.65 -10.27 33.11
CA VAL A 903 -30.06 -11.22 32.14
C VAL A 903 -28.54 -11.00 32.08
N PRO A 904 -27.73 -12.06 32.25
CA PRO A 904 -26.28 -11.99 32.07
C PRO A 904 -25.91 -11.59 30.63
N GLY A 905 -24.98 -10.66 30.48
CA GLY A 905 -24.51 -10.19 29.16
C GLY A 905 -23.87 -11.30 28.33
N ALA A 906 -23.16 -12.23 28.98
CA ALA A 906 -22.57 -13.41 28.33
C ALA A 906 -23.61 -14.33 27.65
N ALA A 907 -24.80 -14.48 28.25
CA ALA A 907 -25.89 -15.26 27.68
C ALA A 907 -26.47 -14.57 26.44
N ILE A 908 -26.55 -13.24 26.46
CA ILE A 908 -27.01 -12.44 25.32
C ILE A 908 -26.01 -12.55 24.17
N LEU A 909 -24.71 -12.37 24.44
CA LEU A 909 -23.67 -12.52 23.43
C LEU A 909 -23.73 -13.88 22.72
N SER A 910 -23.86 -14.96 23.49
CA SER A 910 -24.01 -16.32 22.95
C SER A 910 -25.26 -16.47 22.07
N SER A 911 -26.39 -15.88 22.48
CA SER A 911 -27.64 -15.88 21.68
C SER A 911 -27.49 -15.13 20.34
N PHE A 912 -26.67 -14.09 20.30
CA PHE A 912 -26.32 -13.37 19.06
C PHE A 912 -25.24 -14.09 18.23
N GLY A 913 -24.70 -15.21 18.70
CA GLY A 913 -23.68 -16.00 18.01
C GLY A 913 -22.26 -15.47 18.17
N PHE A 914 -21.99 -14.68 19.21
CA PHE A 914 -20.63 -14.24 19.57
C PHE A 914 -19.99 -15.20 20.57
N ASP A 915 -18.68 -15.40 20.42
CA ASP A 915 -17.88 -16.21 21.33
C ASP A 915 -17.32 -15.34 22.48
N ASN A 916 -17.69 -15.71 23.71
CA ASN A 916 -17.28 -14.99 24.92
C ASN A 916 -15.77 -15.09 25.21
N ALA A 917 -15.08 -16.10 24.69
CA ALA A 917 -13.65 -16.33 24.89
C ALA A 917 -12.78 -15.77 23.74
N ALA A 918 -13.39 -15.45 22.60
CA ALA A 918 -12.66 -15.06 21.38
C ALA A 918 -11.93 -13.72 21.47
N LYS A 919 -12.17 -12.88 22.49
CA LYS A 919 -11.59 -11.53 22.62
C LYS A 919 -10.12 -11.41 22.22
N TRP A 920 -9.25 -12.26 22.77
CA TRP A 920 -7.81 -12.21 22.47
C TRP A 920 -7.47 -12.84 21.13
N MET A 921 -8.21 -13.86 20.72
CA MET A 921 -8.06 -14.49 19.40
C MET A 921 -8.35 -13.49 18.29
N ASP A 922 -9.42 -12.70 18.43
CA ASP A 922 -9.81 -11.65 17.48
C ASP A 922 -8.80 -10.52 17.40
N ILE A 923 -8.28 -10.08 18.55
CA ILE A 923 -7.20 -9.08 18.63
C ILE A 923 -5.95 -9.58 17.89
N ILE A 924 -5.57 -10.85 18.12
CA ILE A 924 -4.42 -11.48 17.45
C ILE A 924 -4.68 -11.58 15.94
N ASN A 925 -5.87 -12.01 15.54
CA ASN A 925 -6.27 -12.11 14.13
C ASN A 925 -6.21 -10.76 13.43
N LEU A 926 -6.69 -9.67 14.05
CA LEU A 926 -6.53 -8.31 13.51
C LEU A 926 -5.05 -7.94 13.31
N GLY A 927 -4.19 -8.26 14.28
CA GLY A 927 -2.75 -8.07 14.17
C GLY A 927 -2.12 -8.88 13.03
N ILE A 928 -2.54 -10.13 12.86
CA ILE A 928 -2.12 -11.00 11.76
C ILE A 928 -2.56 -10.42 10.42
N PHE A 929 -3.83 -9.98 10.29
CA PHE A 929 -4.33 -9.33 9.08
C PHE A 929 -3.48 -8.11 8.71
N ALA A 930 -3.21 -7.22 9.66
CA ALA A 930 -2.35 -6.06 9.43
C ALA A 930 -0.95 -6.47 8.95
N ALA A 931 -0.31 -7.43 9.60
CA ALA A 931 1.04 -7.89 9.23
C ALA A 931 1.08 -8.57 7.86
N VAL A 932 0.14 -9.49 7.59
CA VAL A 932 0.05 -10.24 6.33
C VAL A 932 -0.17 -9.29 5.15
N PHE A 933 -1.11 -8.35 5.26
CA PHE A 933 -1.37 -7.41 4.16
C PHE A 933 -0.23 -6.41 3.96
N VAL A 934 0.53 -6.04 5.00
CA VAL A 934 1.75 -5.25 4.84
C VAL A 934 2.83 -6.04 4.09
N VAL A 935 3.01 -7.33 4.39
CA VAL A 935 3.96 -8.20 3.67
C VAL A 935 3.52 -8.42 2.22
N LEU A 936 2.22 -8.65 1.99
CA LEU A 936 1.65 -8.75 0.64
C LEU A 936 1.79 -7.45 -0.14
N ALA A 937 1.60 -6.30 0.49
CA ALA A 937 1.84 -4.98 -0.11
C ALA A 937 3.30 -4.81 -0.51
N PHE A 938 4.25 -5.23 0.33
CA PHE A 938 5.66 -5.25 -0.01
C PHE A 938 5.95 -6.19 -1.19
N ALA A 939 5.44 -7.42 -1.16
CA ALA A 939 5.63 -8.38 -2.23
C ALA A 939 5.04 -7.87 -3.56
N ALA A 940 3.83 -7.32 -3.54
CA ALA A 940 3.19 -6.68 -4.68
C ALA A 940 4.06 -5.55 -5.24
N MET A 941 4.59 -4.67 -4.38
CA MET A 941 5.53 -3.64 -4.84
C MET A 941 6.80 -4.24 -5.42
N HIS A 942 7.38 -5.24 -4.76
CA HIS A 942 8.64 -5.82 -5.16
C HIS A 942 8.56 -6.51 -6.53
N PHE A 943 7.46 -7.21 -6.82
CA PHE A 943 7.27 -8.00 -8.05
C PHE A 943 6.48 -7.27 -9.15
N LEU A 944 5.40 -6.55 -8.83
CA LEU A 944 4.56 -5.88 -9.84
C LEU A 944 5.14 -4.54 -10.30
N LEU A 945 5.92 -3.87 -9.45
CA LEU A 945 6.56 -2.59 -9.77
C LEU A 945 8.04 -2.76 -10.15
N VAL A 946 8.36 -3.91 -10.75
CA VAL A 946 9.59 -4.04 -11.52
C VAL A 946 9.35 -3.40 -12.88
N GLU A 947 10.13 -2.37 -13.18
CA GLU A 947 10.10 -1.73 -14.49
C GLU A 947 10.52 -2.74 -15.57
N LYS A 948 9.54 -3.30 -16.28
CA LYS A 948 9.76 -3.94 -17.58
C LYS A 948 9.45 -2.90 -18.65
N ARG A 949 10.39 -1.97 -18.89
CA ARG A 949 10.33 -0.98 -19.99
C ARG A 949 10.57 -1.65 -21.34
#